data_AF-A0A4Z0LXD7-F1
#
_entry.id   AF-A0A4Z0LXD7-F1
#
_cell.length_a   1.000
_cell.length_b   1.000
_cell.length_c   1.000
_cell.angle_alpha   90.00
_cell.angle_beta   90.00
_cell.angle_gamma   90.00
#
_symmetry.space_group_name_H-M   'P 1'
#
loop_
_entity.id
_entity.type
_entity.pdbx_description
1 polymer ?
#
loop_
_entity_poly.entity_id
_entity_poly.type
_entity_poly.pdbx_seq_one_letter_code
_entity_poly.pdbx_strand_id
1 'polypeptide(L)'
;MDTILVIDADGDSRDFLRASLESAGYRVVCAPDGGTGLELVRNDLPQLVLCDILMPVVDGYEFIRRLRAEAEIAATPVIFHSALNTVEAACELAHFGGVVRLLPKPCDREALLRAVRETLEVAGTAVAPEGVTGEPAAQLQAGVCPLSGTVQSHLVLGQRIARLLELSQQLAAQGDPATLLGTACDGARELAGADCALLMVTSGDGAVAEHVATSGVPGACRVTEPGGGVLDRVLSQGVSIILAGEDLRTAQAELPADLPLGAALLVVPVPGPVTRAQRNLGWLCVTGVGFNAEDEMLVSLLAARAGRCYAGACPDQHALEQVDPLEEEISRHNRTQLHLLTQFEVSQVLATDASYEEIVPGLLRVIGEALEFAGCWLWSSEAEAGLFRVLDGWHSDPGELDDFRRISRNIEARATQSELLQLSIDGDLVWVEDLPADTRFEHGGPVSKLFERYGWHAVISLPINLRGEVKGILTLLLPQARPRDDVLLDALIGITNQIAQFLEVRQQQEHLAKLNRLYAMLSGINNAVVRVHDRHRLFQTACDIAVTHGNFCQVWIGQFHDDGDLGGILVSNRTAEHELGPGQLEQMLSSERNRDAVRRALERRRPVIDNAIQREGDEHRDIPLALEAQQRGCHSAAMFPLPGNHGLGGLVVLYAREKDFFDEQEVALLEEFASDIAFAEQYLRNEERLNHLAYSDALTGLKNRTALYDRLAGLTAGGEGGAPFALILANISGFHDINEALGHSNGDALLIQVARMLEECAWEADFVACLGGDTFALVMLNSVGRVQVDRVMDKIQRNLQNGFVVARIPVNVEMSMGVALYPEHGASAELLWQRADIALRQARQRYLTSLYYASDLDSHDPAQIAVIGELRNAIDRNQLCLHYQPKIDLTSGEVTGVEALVRWQSPQHGLLYPDKFIPFAEQTDLINPLTYWVVHTATRQVFAWKQRGLDLELSVNISVRNLQNPRLSSEILALARDAGIPLERLFLEVTESAIMTDPFHAIDVLGRLRDVGIRLSLDDFGIGQSSLSYLKNLPFNRLKIDKAFVMDLEEPSNQVIVQGVIAIAHGLGLSVTAEGIEDQEMLERVAGYGCDYGQGYHISKPMPAEQIPDWITRRRRPLAAS
;
A
#
# COMPACT_ATOMS: atom_id res chain seq x y z
N MET A 1 -8.18 -13.84 -31.93
CA MET A 1 -7.85 -12.57 -31.25
C MET A 1 -8.46 -12.71 -29.88
N ASP A 2 -7.63 -12.93 -28.87
CA ASP A 2 -8.13 -13.36 -27.56
C ASP A 2 -8.82 -12.19 -26.85
N THR A 3 -9.94 -12.50 -26.19
CA THR A 3 -10.78 -11.56 -25.47
C THR A 3 -10.43 -11.59 -23.99
N ILE A 4 -10.10 -10.43 -23.44
CA ILE A 4 -9.75 -10.25 -22.03
C ILE A 4 -10.83 -9.36 -21.39
N LEU A 5 -11.41 -9.83 -20.29
CA LEU A 5 -12.33 -9.03 -19.48
C LEU A 5 -11.56 -8.36 -18.34
N VAL A 6 -11.69 -7.05 -18.20
CA VAL A 6 -11.11 -6.25 -17.11
C VAL A 6 -12.24 -5.80 -16.19
N ILE A 7 -12.23 -6.25 -14.94
CA ILE A 7 -13.18 -5.88 -13.90
C ILE A 7 -12.42 -5.10 -12.83
N ASP A 8 -12.74 -3.83 -12.67
CA ASP A 8 -12.06 -2.96 -11.70
C ASP A 8 -13.01 -1.82 -11.36
N ALA A 9 -13.05 -1.33 -10.13
CA ALA A 9 -13.94 -0.23 -9.74
C ALA A 9 -13.39 1.15 -10.18
N ASP A 10 -12.07 1.27 -10.33
CA ASP A 10 -11.39 2.50 -10.72
C ASP A 10 -11.40 2.73 -12.24
N GLY A 11 -11.87 3.91 -12.65
CA GLY A 11 -11.97 4.28 -14.06
C GLY A 11 -10.62 4.42 -14.76
N ASP A 12 -9.67 5.07 -14.08
CA ASP A 12 -8.34 5.34 -14.63
C ASP A 12 -7.53 4.05 -14.78
N SER A 13 -7.60 3.15 -13.79
CA SER A 13 -6.99 1.82 -13.88
C SER A 13 -7.58 0.99 -15.03
N ARG A 14 -8.91 0.97 -15.20
CA ARG A 14 -9.56 0.30 -16.34
C ARG A 14 -9.09 0.85 -17.68
N ASP A 15 -8.96 2.17 -17.81
CA ASP A 15 -8.53 2.82 -19.05
C ASP A 15 -7.07 2.50 -19.38
N PHE A 16 -6.18 2.50 -18.37
CA PHE A 16 -4.78 2.10 -18.53
C PHE A 16 -4.63 0.63 -18.96
N LEU A 17 -5.33 -0.29 -18.29
CA LEU A 17 -5.31 -1.71 -18.62
C LEU A 17 -5.85 -1.96 -20.04
N ARG A 18 -6.95 -1.29 -20.41
CA ARG A 18 -7.53 -1.37 -21.76
C ARG A 18 -6.54 -0.90 -22.81
N ALA A 19 -5.98 0.30 -22.67
CA ALA A 19 -5.04 0.87 -23.64
C ALA A 19 -3.78 0.01 -23.79
N SER A 20 -3.27 -0.55 -22.69
CA SER A 20 -2.09 -1.41 -22.68
C SER A 20 -2.33 -2.75 -23.39
N LEU A 21 -3.49 -3.37 -23.18
CA LEU A 21 -3.85 -4.67 -23.78
C LEU A 21 -4.31 -4.55 -25.24
N GLU A 22 -5.08 -3.51 -25.59
CA GLU A 22 -5.50 -3.27 -26.98
C GLU A 22 -4.32 -2.97 -27.89
N SER A 23 -3.36 -2.17 -27.42
CA SER A 23 -2.13 -1.88 -28.18
C SER A 23 -1.20 -3.10 -28.32
N ALA A 24 -1.43 -4.17 -27.57
CA ALA A 24 -0.77 -5.47 -27.74
C ALA A 24 -1.58 -6.45 -28.62
N GLY A 25 -2.74 -6.04 -29.14
CA GLY A 25 -3.55 -6.83 -30.08
C GLY A 25 -4.63 -7.72 -29.45
N TYR A 26 -5.00 -7.50 -28.18
CA TYR A 26 -6.11 -8.19 -27.53
C TYR A 26 -7.43 -7.44 -27.70
N ARG A 27 -8.56 -8.16 -27.69
CA ARG A 27 -9.88 -7.53 -27.58
C ARG A 27 -10.22 -7.36 -26.09
N VAL A 28 -10.45 -6.14 -25.63
CA VAL A 28 -10.69 -5.87 -24.21
C VAL A 28 -12.15 -5.50 -23.97
N VAL A 29 -12.76 -6.13 -22.97
CA VAL A 29 -14.09 -5.77 -22.44
C VAL A 29 -13.90 -5.28 -21.00
N CYS A 30 -14.64 -4.27 -20.57
CA CYS A 30 -14.48 -3.69 -19.23
C CYS A 30 -15.79 -3.75 -18.43
N ALA A 31 -15.67 -4.02 -17.13
CA ALA A 31 -16.77 -4.01 -16.17
C ALA A 31 -16.38 -3.18 -14.94
N PRO A 32 -17.32 -2.40 -14.35
CA PRO A 32 -17.05 -1.59 -13.17
C PRO A 32 -17.18 -2.35 -11.83
N ASP A 33 -17.80 -3.53 -11.83
CA ASP A 33 -18.08 -4.33 -10.62
C ASP A 33 -18.20 -5.83 -10.94
N GLY A 34 -18.10 -6.67 -9.91
CA GLY A 34 -18.14 -8.13 -10.06
C GLY A 34 -19.49 -8.68 -10.55
N GLY A 35 -20.61 -7.99 -10.30
CA GLY A 35 -21.94 -8.38 -10.78
C GLY A 35 -22.05 -8.23 -12.29
N THR A 36 -21.71 -7.05 -12.80
CA THR A 36 -21.62 -6.77 -14.24
C THR A 36 -20.57 -7.67 -14.92
N GLY A 37 -19.46 -7.93 -14.23
CA GLY A 37 -18.43 -8.86 -14.68
C GLY A 37 -18.95 -10.27 -14.93
N LEU A 38 -19.77 -10.82 -14.03
CA LEU A 38 -20.36 -12.16 -14.18
C LEU A 38 -21.29 -12.25 -15.40
N GLU A 39 -22.09 -11.22 -15.66
CA GLU A 39 -22.92 -11.16 -16.86
C GLU A 39 -22.09 -11.14 -18.15
N LEU A 40 -21.00 -10.38 -18.16
CA LEU A 40 -20.09 -10.31 -19.31
C LEU A 40 -19.30 -11.59 -19.54
N VAL A 41 -18.91 -12.31 -18.48
CA VAL A 41 -18.28 -13.63 -18.65
C VAL A 41 -19.25 -14.62 -19.32
N ARG A 42 -20.53 -14.62 -18.93
CA ARG A 42 -21.56 -15.49 -19.53
C ARG A 42 -21.82 -15.16 -21.00
N ASN A 43 -21.79 -13.88 -21.36
CA ASN A 43 -22.14 -13.43 -22.71
C ASN A 43 -20.95 -13.49 -23.69
N ASP A 44 -19.77 -13.06 -23.25
CA ASP A 44 -18.61 -12.84 -24.14
C ASP A 44 -17.56 -13.96 -24.07
N LEU A 45 -17.68 -14.90 -23.13
CA LEU A 45 -16.79 -16.05 -22.91
C LEU A 45 -15.30 -15.66 -23.06
N PRO A 46 -14.80 -14.75 -22.22
CA PRO A 46 -13.42 -14.27 -22.31
C PRO A 46 -12.43 -15.39 -22.03
N GLN A 47 -11.27 -15.34 -22.70
CA GLN A 47 -10.17 -16.30 -22.50
C GLN A 47 -9.40 -16.01 -21.20
N LEU A 48 -9.54 -14.82 -20.63
CA LEU A 48 -8.91 -14.38 -19.38
C LEU A 48 -9.72 -13.27 -18.71
N VAL A 49 -9.80 -13.30 -17.38
CA VAL A 49 -10.34 -12.19 -16.58
C VAL A 49 -9.22 -11.55 -15.75
N LEU A 50 -9.08 -10.24 -15.83
CA LEU A 50 -8.30 -9.40 -14.93
C LEU A 50 -9.28 -8.74 -13.96
N CYS A 51 -9.19 -9.03 -12.66
CA CYS A 51 -10.19 -8.62 -11.67
C CYS A 51 -9.52 -7.90 -10.48
N ASP A 52 -10.02 -6.73 -10.12
CA ASP A 52 -9.69 -6.15 -8.80
C ASP A 52 -10.36 -6.95 -7.69
N ILE A 53 -9.73 -6.98 -6.53
CA ILE A 53 -10.23 -7.63 -5.33
C ILE A 53 -11.22 -6.71 -4.63
N LEU A 54 -10.89 -5.42 -4.49
CA LEU A 54 -11.67 -4.46 -3.72
C LEU A 54 -12.66 -3.73 -4.64
N MET A 55 -13.86 -4.29 -4.77
CA MET A 55 -14.94 -3.72 -5.58
C MET A 55 -16.24 -3.60 -4.76
N PRO A 56 -17.06 -2.56 -4.97
CA PRO A 56 -18.34 -2.41 -4.29
C PRO A 56 -19.38 -3.44 -4.77
N VAL A 57 -20.33 -3.80 -3.90
CA VAL A 57 -21.47 -4.72 -4.15
C VAL A 57 -21.06 -6.20 -4.29
N VAL A 58 -20.19 -6.53 -5.23
CA VAL A 58 -19.63 -7.87 -5.43
C VAL A 58 -18.11 -7.72 -5.56
N ASP A 59 -17.41 -8.13 -4.51
CA ASP A 59 -15.94 -8.10 -4.47
C ASP A 59 -15.32 -9.20 -5.34
N GLY A 60 -14.00 -9.15 -5.54
CA GLY A 60 -13.28 -10.12 -6.37
C GLY A 60 -13.36 -11.55 -5.83
N TYR A 61 -13.55 -11.75 -4.53
CA TYR A 61 -13.67 -13.08 -3.92
C TYR A 61 -15.04 -13.71 -4.20
N GLU A 62 -16.12 -12.95 -4.00
CA GLU A 62 -17.49 -13.38 -4.28
C GLU A 62 -17.70 -13.58 -5.80
N PHE A 63 -17.06 -12.76 -6.64
CA PHE A 63 -17.02 -12.96 -8.09
C PHE A 63 -16.45 -14.34 -8.46
N ILE A 64 -15.28 -14.71 -7.92
CA ILE A 64 -14.65 -16.02 -8.16
C ILE A 64 -15.55 -17.15 -7.67
N ARG A 65 -16.15 -17.03 -6.48
CA ARG A 65 -17.03 -18.07 -5.93
C ARG A 65 -18.20 -18.36 -6.85
N ARG A 66 -18.84 -17.32 -7.39
CA ARG A 66 -19.96 -17.46 -8.34
C ARG A 66 -19.50 -17.98 -9.70
N LEU A 67 -18.37 -17.48 -10.21
CA LEU A 67 -17.76 -17.96 -11.45
C LEU A 67 -17.47 -19.47 -11.41
N ARG A 68 -16.94 -19.96 -10.28
CA ARG A 68 -16.61 -21.39 -10.10
C ARG A 68 -17.82 -22.27 -9.82
N ALA A 69 -18.92 -21.72 -9.33
CA ALA A 69 -20.17 -22.46 -9.10
C ALA A 69 -20.91 -22.83 -10.41
N GLU A 70 -20.58 -22.19 -11.53
CA GLU A 70 -21.22 -22.39 -12.83
C GLU A 70 -20.33 -23.23 -13.77
N ALA A 71 -20.74 -24.48 -14.04
CA ALA A 71 -19.93 -25.45 -14.79
C ALA A 71 -19.48 -24.98 -16.18
N GLU A 72 -20.23 -24.09 -16.84
CA GLU A 72 -19.91 -23.58 -18.19
C GLU A 72 -18.80 -22.53 -18.22
N ILE A 73 -18.60 -21.79 -17.13
CA ILE A 73 -17.63 -20.68 -17.01
C ILE A 73 -16.59 -20.90 -15.91
N ALA A 74 -16.71 -22.00 -15.14
CA ALA A 74 -15.82 -22.35 -14.05
C ALA A 74 -14.35 -22.52 -14.48
N ALA A 75 -14.08 -22.82 -15.75
CA ALA A 75 -12.73 -23.00 -16.28
C ALA A 75 -12.02 -21.68 -16.68
N THR A 76 -12.70 -20.53 -16.68
CA THR A 76 -12.11 -19.27 -17.10
C THR A 76 -10.98 -18.84 -16.14
N PRO A 77 -9.74 -18.63 -16.63
CA PRO A 77 -8.62 -18.22 -15.78
C PRO A 77 -8.79 -16.77 -15.32
N VAL A 78 -8.39 -16.50 -14.08
CA VAL A 78 -8.48 -15.15 -13.49
C VAL A 78 -7.13 -14.71 -12.96
N ILE A 79 -6.77 -13.45 -13.21
CA ILE A 79 -5.65 -12.73 -12.61
C ILE A 79 -6.24 -11.68 -11.68
N PHE A 80 -5.81 -11.67 -10.42
CA PHE A 80 -6.14 -10.55 -9.55
C PHE A 80 -5.21 -9.37 -9.78
N HIS A 81 -5.76 -8.16 -9.85
CA HIS A 81 -5.01 -6.92 -10.00
C HIS A 81 -5.37 -5.97 -8.86
N SER A 82 -4.55 -5.92 -7.80
CA SER A 82 -4.94 -5.24 -6.55
C SER A 82 -3.78 -4.55 -5.83
N ALA A 83 -4.10 -3.59 -4.96
CA ALA A 83 -3.15 -2.77 -4.19
C ALA A 83 -2.80 -3.35 -2.80
N LEU A 84 -3.16 -4.61 -2.52
CA LEU A 84 -2.96 -5.24 -1.19
C LEU A 84 -1.47 -5.56 -0.93
N ASN A 85 -0.90 -4.95 0.12
CA ASN A 85 0.48 -5.17 0.59
C ASN A 85 0.65 -6.37 1.54
N THR A 86 -0.35 -7.25 1.68
CA THR A 86 -0.27 -8.46 2.52
C THR A 86 -0.17 -9.72 1.66
N VAL A 87 1.07 -10.15 1.42
CA VAL A 87 1.43 -11.25 0.51
C VAL A 87 0.93 -12.63 1.00
N GLU A 88 0.57 -12.79 2.27
CA GLU A 88 0.23 -14.11 2.85
C GLU A 88 -1.28 -14.45 2.75
N ALA A 89 -2.19 -13.54 3.12
CA ALA A 89 -3.63 -13.80 3.09
C ALA A 89 -4.22 -13.83 1.64
N ALA A 90 -3.67 -13.01 0.74
CA ALA A 90 -4.10 -12.97 -0.66
C ALA A 90 -3.60 -14.19 -1.45
N CYS A 91 -2.44 -14.77 -1.10
CA CYS A 91 -1.90 -15.96 -1.77
C CYS A 91 -2.64 -17.24 -1.37
N GLU A 92 -3.03 -17.40 -0.10
CA GLU A 92 -3.82 -18.56 0.35
C GLU A 92 -5.22 -18.57 -0.28
N LEU A 93 -5.95 -17.44 -0.29
CA LEU A 93 -7.27 -17.34 -0.93
C LEU A 93 -7.23 -17.44 -2.46
N ALA A 94 -6.18 -16.93 -3.13
CA ALA A 94 -6.01 -17.05 -4.58
C ALA A 94 -5.81 -18.52 -5.04
N HIS A 95 -5.14 -19.34 -4.23
CA HIS A 95 -4.95 -20.77 -4.52
C HIS A 95 -6.24 -21.60 -4.40
N PHE A 96 -7.15 -21.24 -3.47
CA PHE A 96 -8.41 -21.97 -3.28
C PHE A 96 -9.50 -21.68 -4.34
N GLY A 97 -9.43 -20.53 -5.03
CA GLY A 97 -10.42 -20.10 -6.02
C GLY A 97 -10.06 -20.35 -7.49
N GLY A 98 -8.89 -20.93 -7.78
CA GLY A 98 -8.41 -21.09 -9.16
C GLY A 98 -8.01 -19.78 -9.83
N VAL A 99 -7.48 -18.83 -9.05
CA VAL A 99 -6.85 -17.60 -9.56
C VAL A 99 -5.40 -17.95 -9.94
N VAL A 100 -4.99 -17.60 -11.15
CA VAL A 100 -3.71 -18.03 -11.73
C VAL A 100 -2.54 -17.26 -11.13
N ARG A 101 -2.73 -15.95 -10.88
CA ARG A 101 -1.72 -15.09 -10.28
C ARG A 101 -2.32 -13.80 -9.71
N LEU A 102 -1.55 -13.16 -8.84
CA LEU A 102 -1.77 -11.81 -8.36
C LEU A 102 -0.82 -10.85 -9.10
N LEU A 103 -1.33 -9.70 -9.51
CA LEU A 103 -0.61 -8.60 -10.13
C LEU A 103 -0.78 -7.35 -9.24
N PRO A 104 0.30 -6.78 -8.69
CA PRO A 104 0.19 -5.63 -7.80
C PRO A 104 -0.18 -4.35 -8.55
N LYS A 105 -0.92 -3.45 -7.90
CA LYS A 105 -1.12 -2.05 -8.34
C LYS A 105 -0.10 -1.13 -7.63
N PRO A 106 0.62 -0.23 -8.35
CA PRO A 106 0.66 -0.08 -9.80
C PRO A 106 1.55 -1.15 -10.46
N CYS A 107 1.17 -1.61 -11.66
CA CYS A 107 2.02 -2.45 -12.49
C CYS A 107 2.49 -1.72 -13.74
N ASP A 108 3.73 -1.97 -14.16
CA ASP A 108 4.22 -1.47 -15.44
C ASP A 108 3.62 -2.26 -16.61
N ARG A 109 3.63 -1.63 -17.79
CA ARG A 109 3.05 -2.20 -19.02
C ARG A 109 3.69 -3.53 -19.42
N GLU A 110 4.99 -3.71 -19.18
CA GLU A 110 5.71 -4.91 -19.60
C GLU A 110 5.36 -6.11 -18.71
N ALA A 111 5.26 -5.88 -17.40
CA ALA A 111 4.83 -6.83 -16.39
C ALA A 111 3.39 -7.29 -16.64
N LEU A 112 2.47 -6.38 -16.94
CA LEU A 112 1.09 -6.71 -17.32
C LEU A 112 1.04 -7.61 -18.58
N LEU A 113 1.75 -7.23 -19.64
CA LEU A 113 1.73 -7.98 -20.91
C LEU A 113 2.42 -9.34 -20.79
N ARG A 114 3.47 -9.44 -19.97
CA ARG A 114 4.09 -10.71 -19.62
C ARG A 114 3.11 -11.60 -18.84
N ALA A 115 2.43 -11.03 -17.85
CA ALA A 115 1.51 -11.77 -16.99
C ALA A 115 0.32 -12.38 -17.74
N VAL A 116 -0.24 -11.61 -18.67
CA VAL A 116 -1.32 -12.03 -19.56
C VAL A 116 -0.87 -13.12 -20.53
N ARG A 117 0.30 -12.96 -21.18
CA ARG A 117 0.82 -13.97 -22.12
C ARG A 117 1.07 -15.32 -21.45
N GLU A 118 1.78 -15.31 -20.32
CA GLU A 118 2.08 -16.53 -19.56
C GLU A 118 0.80 -17.26 -19.12
N THR A 119 -0.24 -16.51 -18.74
CA THR A 119 -1.51 -17.10 -18.29
C THR A 119 -2.30 -17.72 -19.44
N LEU A 120 -2.33 -17.05 -20.60
CA LEU A 120 -2.98 -17.57 -21.80
C LEU A 120 -2.27 -18.81 -22.37
N GLU A 121 -0.93 -18.87 -22.24
CA GLU A 121 -0.14 -20.05 -22.63
C GLU A 121 -0.42 -21.27 -21.74
N VAL A 122 -0.60 -21.06 -20.43
CA VAL A 122 -0.90 -22.14 -19.47
C VAL A 122 -2.35 -22.63 -19.56
N ALA A 123 -3.30 -21.72 -19.81
CA ALA A 123 -4.73 -22.03 -19.91
C ALA A 123 -5.08 -23.04 -21.03
N GLY A 124 -4.21 -23.16 -22.05
CA GLY A 124 -4.34 -24.17 -23.11
C GLY A 124 -4.11 -25.63 -22.68
N THR A 125 -3.73 -25.89 -21.41
CA THR A 125 -3.33 -27.24 -20.93
C THR A 125 -4.02 -27.71 -19.64
N ALA A 126 -4.91 -26.92 -19.02
CA ALA A 126 -5.45 -27.25 -17.70
C ALA A 126 -6.77 -28.04 -17.74
N VAL A 127 -6.79 -29.18 -17.03
CA VAL A 127 -7.99 -29.97 -16.70
C VAL A 127 -8.68 -29.32 -15.49
N ALA A 128 -10.02 -29.26 -15.51
CA ALA A 128 -10.82 -28.75 -14.40
C ALA A 128 -10.46 -29.45 -13.07
N PRO A 129 -10.28 -28.73 -11.96
CA PRO A 129 -10.00 -29.35 -10.67
C PRO A 129 -11.21 -30.19 -10.22
N GLU A 130 -10.98 -31.48 -10.00
CA GLU A 130 -11.95 -32.41 -9.43
C GLU A 130 -12.24 -32.05 -7.96
N GLY A 131 -13.53 -31.91 -7.65
CA GLY A 131 -14.12 -32.20 -6.34
C GLY A 131 -13.57 -31.45 -5.13
N VAL A 132 -14.16 -30.30 -4.81
CA VAL A 132 -14.16 -29.76 -3.44
C VAL A 132 -15.58 -29.79 -2.90
N THR A 133 -16.02 -30.98 -2.50
CA THR A 133 -17.11 -31.17 -1.54
C THR A 133 -16.46 -31.34 -0.16
N GLY A 134 -16.64 -30.35 0.73
CA GLY A 134 -16.30 -30.51 2.16
C GLY A 134 -15.66 -29.29 2.82
N GLU A 135 -16.45 -28.61 3.65
CA GLU A 135 -16.13 -27.83 4.86
C GLU A 135 -14.80 -27.04 4.91
N PRO A 136 -14.87 -25.75 4.54
CA PRO A 136 -14.52 -24.67 5.49
C PRO A 136 -15.66 -23.67 5.73
N ALA A 137 -16.88 -23.98 5.28
CA ALA A 137 -18.04 -23.09 5.34
C ALA A 137 -18.54 -22.80 6.78
N ALA A 138 -18.24 -23.66 7.76
CA ALA A 138 -18.74 -23.51 9.13
C ALA A 138 -17.98 -22.45 9.95
N GLN A 139 -16.75 -22.10 9.60
CA GLN A 139 -15.96 -21.10 10.36
C GLN A 139 -16.05 -19.67 9.81
N LEU A 140 -16.48 -19.49 8.56
CA LEU A 140 -16.65 -18.17 7.93
C LEU A 140 -18.12 -17.70 7.87
N GLN A 141 -19.10 -18.56 8.15
CA GLN A 141 -20.51 -18.17 8.27
C GLN A 141 -20.94 -17.68 9.67
N ALA A 142 -20.06 -17.78 10.69
CA ALA A 142 -20.40 -17.34 12.04
C ALA A 142 -20.40 -15.80 12.23
N GLY A 143 -19.96 -15.02 11.22
CA GLY A 143 -19.77 -13.57 11.35
C GLY A 143 -20.86 -12.69 10.73
N VAL A 144 -21.70 -13.20 9.82
CA VAL A 144 -22.66 -12.35 9.09
C VAL A 144 -24.01 -13.07 8.90
N CYS A 145 -24.94 -12.78 9.82
CA CYS A 145 -26.40 -12.91 9.70
C CYS A 145 -27.04 -14.31 9.49
N PRO A 146 -27.32 -15.08 10.56
CA PRO A 146 -28.32 -16.15 10.57
C PRO A 146 -29.72 -15.68 11.03
N LEU A 147 -29.87 -14.44 11.49
CA LEU A 147 -31.09 -13.99 12.17
C LEU A 147 -32.29 -13.77 11.25
N SER A 148 -32.13 -13.44 9.97
CA SER A 148 -33.29 -13.14 9.11
C SER A 148 -34.19 -14.36 8.83
N GLY A 149 -33.63 -15.57 8.73
CA GLY A 149 -34.42 -16.79 8.49
C GLY A 149 -35.22 -17.23 9.71
N THR A 150 -34.55 -17.27 10.87
CA THR A 150 -35.12 -17.77 12.14
C THR A 150 -36.08 -16.76 12.77
N VAL A 151 -35.81 -15.45 12.63
CA VAL A 151 -36.70 -14.39 13.13
C VAL A 151 -38.02 -14.37 12.36
N GLN A 152 -38.00 -14.63 11.04
CA GLN A 152 -39.22 -14.65 10.23
C GLN A 152 -40.11 -15.86 10.57
N SER A 153 -39.52 -17.03 10.84
CA SER A 153 -40.28 -18.21 11.30
C SER A 153 -40.88 -18.01 12.70
N HIS A 154 -40.14 -17.40 13.63
CA HIS A 154 -40.66 -17.13 14.98
C HIS A 154 -41.73 -16.02 15.02
N LEU A 155 -41.65 -15.01 14.15
CA LEU A 155 -42.69 -13.98 14.01
C LEU A 155 -44.01 -14.57 13.51
N VAL A 156 -43.98 -15.50 12.55
CA VAL A 156 -45.18 -16.17 12.03
C VAL A 156 -45.83 -17.04 13.11
N LEU A 157 -45.04 -17.80 13.87
CA LEU A 157 -45.56 -18.59 14.99
C LEU A 157 -46.15 -17.70 16.11
N GLY A 158 -45.47 -16.59 16.44
CA GLY A 158 -45.96 -15.62 17.42
C GLY A 158 -47.30 -15.00 17.05
N GLN A 159 -47.52 -14.66 15.77
CA GLN A 159 -48.80 -14.17 15.26
C GLN A 159 -49.91 -15.23 15.37
N ARG A 160 -49.60 -16.49 15.07
CA ARG A 160 -50.56 -17.61 15.17
C ARG A 160 -50.96 -17.89 16.62
N ILE A 161 -50.04 -17.78 17.58
CA ILE A 161 -50.32 -17.93 19.02
C ILE A 161 -51.18 -16.76 19.54
N ALA A 162 -50.89 -15.52 19.14
CA ALA A 162 -51.72 -14.37 19.50
C ALA A 162 -53.17 -14.55 19.02
N ARG A 163 -53.34 -15.06 17.79
CA ARG A 163 -54.67 -15.37 17.24
C ARG A 163 -55.38 -16.48 18.01
N LEU A 164 -54.66 -17.51 18.47
CA LEU A 164 -55.21 -18.56 19.33
C LEU A 164 -55.73 -18.01 20.67
N LEU A 165 -55.05 -17.01 21.26
CA LEU A 165 -55.50 -16.35 22.49
C LEU A 165 -56.78 -15.53 22.27
N GLU A 166 -56.87 -14.78 21.17
CA GLU A 166 -58.10 -14.07 20.81
C GLU A 166 -59.27 -15.03 20.61
N LEU A 167 -59.07 -16.10 19.85
CA LEU A 167 -60.06 -17.15 19.63
C LEU A 167 -60.49 -17.79 20.96
N SER A 168 -59.55 -18.00 21.89
CA SER A 168 -59.83 -18.55 23.22
C SER A 168 -60.73 -17.65 24.07
N GLN A 169 -60.63 -16.32 23.91
CA GLN A 169 -61.54 -15.36 24.54
C GLN A 169 -62.90 -15.34 23.86
N GLN A 170 -62.93 -15.37 22.52
CA GLN A 170 -64.17 -15.42 21.75
C GLN A 170 -65.00 -16.66 22.08
N LEU A 171 -64.36 -17.84 22.14
CA LEU A 171 -65.02 -19.09 22.51
C LEU A 171 -65.59 -19.07 23.93
N ALA A 172 -64.91 -18.42 24.88
CA ALA A 172 -65.39 -18.28 26.25
C ALA A 172 -66.61 -17.34 26.37
N ALA A 173 -66.79 -16.44 25.39
CA ALA A 173 -67.92 -15.51 25.34
C ALA A 173 -69.16 -16.07 24.62
N GLN A 174 -69.06 -17.25 23.96
CA GLN A 174 -70.18 -17.87 23.26
C GLN A 174 -71.01 -18.75 24.20
N GLY A 175 -72.32 -18.48 24.29
CA GLY A 175 -73.26 -19.30 25.07
C GLY A 175 -74.04 -20.33 24.24
N ASP A 176 -74.02 -20.23 22.91
CA ASP A 176 -74.70 -21.15 22.00
C ASP A 176 -73.72 -22.21 21.47
N PRO A 177 -73.96 -23.52 21.71
CA PRO A 177 -73.06 -24.59 21.29
C PRO A 177 -72.78 -24.62 19.77
N ALA A 178 -73.77 -24.32 18.92
CA ALA A 178 -73.58 -24.34 17.47
C ALA A 178 -72.65 -23.20 17.01
N THR A 179 -72.84 -22.00 17.55
CA THR A 179 -72.00 -20.82 17.25
C THR A 179 -70.58 -20.97 17.78
N LEU A 180 -70.43 -21.57 18.96
CA LEU A 180 -69.13 -21.87 19.58
C LEU A 180 -68.31 -22.83 18.71
N LEU A 181 -68.91 -23.95 18.31
CA LEU A 181 -68.22 -24.95 17.47
C LEU A 181 -67.93 -24.39 16.07
N GLY A 182 -68.81 -23.54 15.53
CA GLY A 182 -68.56 -22.79 14.29
C GLY A 182 -67.31 -21.90 14.39
N THR A 183 -67.20 -21.13 15.48
CA THR A 183 -66.06 -20.25 15.74
C THR A 183 -64.76 -21.06 15.91
N ALA A 184 -64.82 -22.21 16.58
CA ALA A 184 -63.67 -23.11 16.72
C ALA A 184 -63.24 -23.70 15.37
N CYS A 185 -64.18 -24.07 14.50
CA CYS A 185 -63.90 -24.53 13.14
C CYS A 185 -63.24 -23.46 12.28
N ASP A 186 -63.78 -22.24 12.28
CA ASP A 186 -63.22 -21.12 11.54
C ASP A 186 -61.80 -20.79 12.03
N GLY A 187 -61.63 -20.76 13.36
CA GLY A 187 -60.33 -20.55 13.99
C GLY A 187 -59.31 -21.64 13.65
N ALA A 188 -59.72 -22.91 13.60
CA ALA A 188 -58.83 -24.02 13.24
C ALA A 188 -58.35 -23.91 11.79
N ARG A 189 -59.26 -23.54 10.87
CA ARG A 189 -58.93 -23.33 9.46
C ARG A 189 -57.93 -22.18 9.29
N GLU A 190 -58.18 -21.07 9.98
CA GLU A 190 -57.31 -19.88 9.96
C GLU A 190 -55.94 -20.16 10.57
N LEU A 191 -55.91 -20.77 11.76
CA LEU A 191 -54.66 -21.06 12.47
C LEU A 191 -53.77 -22.02 11.69
N ALA A 192 -54.33 -23.08 11.09
CA ALA A 192 -53.56 -24.08 10.35
C ALA A 192 -53.31 -23.72 8.87
N GLY A 193 -53.84 -22.59 8.38
CA GLY A 193 -53.78 -22.25 6.95
C GLY A 193 -54.45 -23.30 6.04
N ALA A 194 -55.49 -23.97 6.56
CA ALA A 194 -56.13 -25.10 5.91
C ALA A 194 -57.21 -24.67 4.90
N ASP A 195 -57.49 -25.54 3.91
CA ASP A 195 -58.54 -25.31 2.92
C ASP A 195 -59.94 -25.51 3.52
N CYS A 196 -60.08 -26.52 4.39
CA CYS A 196 -61.33 -26.84 5.08
C CYS A 196 -61.05 -27.25 6.52
N ALA A 197 -62.03 -27.01 7.40
CA ALA A 197 -62.05 -27.52 8.77
C ALA A 197 -63.44 -28.09 9.09
N LEU A 198 -63.46 -29.22 9.79
CA LEU A 198 -64.67 -29.89 10.26
C LEU A 198 -64.50 -30.29 11.71
N LEU A 199 -65.47 -29.94 12.55
CA LEU A 199 -65.51 -30.33 13.95
C LEU A 199 -66.82 -31.05 14.18
N MET A 200 -66.71 -32.25 14.75
CA MET A 200 -67.86 -33.05 15.17
C MET A 200 -67.79 -33.30 16.66
N VAL A 201 -68.92 -33.17 17.33
CA VAL A 201 -69.16 -33.62 18.70
C VAL A 201 -70.23 -34.70 18.67
N THR A 202 -70.00 -35.78 19.43
CA THR A 202 -70.83 -36.99 19.48
C THR A 202 -71.60 -37.08 20.80
N SER A 203 -72.72 -37.82 20.80
CA SER A 203 -73.49 -38.12 22.01
C SER A 203 -72.66 -38.91 23.03
N GLY A 204 -73.04 -38.93 24.31
CA GLY A 204 -72.25 -39.54 25.39
C GLY A 204 -71.91 -41.05 25.26
N ASP A 205 -72.59 -41.77 24.35
CA ASP A 205 -72.31 -43.15 23.96
C ASP A 205 -71.40 -43.29 22.72
N GLY A 206 -71.04 -42.18 22.08
CA GLY A 206 -70.21 -42.10 20.87
C GLY A 206 -70.90 -42.59 19.59
N ALA A 207 -72.20 -42.92 19.67
CA ALA A 207 -72.90 -43.63 18.62
C ALA A 207 -73.54 -42.72 17.56
N VAL A 208 -73.80 -41.44 17.88
CA VAL A 208 -74.48 -40.49 16.99
C VAL A 208 -73.76 -39.14 17.02
N ALA A 209 -73.62 -38.50 15.85
CA ALA A 209 -73.14 -37.12 15.75
C ALA A 209 -74.20 -36.17 16.34
N GLU A 210 -73.85 -35.49 17.43
CA GLU A 210 -74.77 -34.58 18.12
C GLU A 210 -74.71 -33.20 17.50
N HIS A 211 -73.51 -32.63 17.33
CA HIS A 211 -73.29 -31.32 16.71
C HIS A 211 -72.14 -31.39 15.70
N VAL A 212 -72.30 -30.69 14.58
CA VAL A 212 -71.31 -30.64 13.49
C VAL A 212 -71.15 -29.19 13.04
N ALA A 213 -69.90 -28.74 12.98
CA ALA A 213 -69.53 -27.44 12.46
C ALA A 213 -68.52 -27.61 11.31
N THR A 214 -68.63 -26.76 10.30
CA THR A 214 -67.77 -26.83 9.10
C THR A 214 -67.35 -25.43 8.67
N SER A 215 -66.11 -25.28 8.24
CA SER A 215 -65.56 -24.05 7.65
C SER A 215 -64.87 -24.38 6.31
N GLY A 216 -65.19 -23.62 5.27
CA GLY A 216 -64.60 -23.79 3.93
C GLY A 216 -65.13 -24.97 3.10
N VAL A 217 -66.07 -25.76 3.63
CA VAL A 217 -66.60 -26.97 2.96
C VAL A 217 -67.68 -26.63 1.92
N PRO A 218 -67.65 -27.20 0.70
CA PRO A 218 -68.72 -27.02 -0.30
C PRO A 218 -70.08 -27.54 0.20
N GLY A 219 -71.15 -26.76 0.03
CA GLY A 219 -72.45 -26.94 0.70
C GLY A 219 -73.28 -28.22 0.41
N ALA A 220 -72.71 -29.24 -0.24
CA ALA A 220 -73.31 -30.56 -0.45
C ALA A 220 -72.84 -31.63 0.55
N CYS A 221 -71.79 -31.38 1.34
CA CYS A 221 -71.27 -32.32 2.32
C CYS A 221 -72.05 -32.23 3.64
N ARG A 222 -72.60 -33.36 4.11
CA ARG A 222 -73.21 -33.50 5.44
C ARG A 222 -72.64 -34.75 6.11
N VAL A 223 -71.53 -34.59 6.82
CA VAL A 223 -70.99 -35.69 7.63
C VAL A 223 -71.95 -35.94 8.80
N THR A 224 -72.78 -36.99 8.69
CA THR A 224 -73.78 -37.35 9.70
C THR A 224 -73.38 -38.56 10.55
N GLU A 225 -72.32 -39.26 10.17
CA GLU A 225 -71.82 -40.43 10.90
C GLU A 225 -70.52 -40.08 11.64
N PRO A 226 -70.32 -40.54 12.89
CA PRO A 226 -69.10 -40.31 13.69
C PRO A 226 -67.77 -40.73 13.01
N GLY A 227 -67.86 -41.55 11.96
CA GLY A 227 -66.73 -42.10 11.20
C GLY A 227 -66.31 -43.48 11.70
N GLY A 228 -65.62 -44.26 10.86
CA GLY A 228 -65.01 -45.54 11.21
C GLY A 228 -63.49 -45.53 10.99
N GLY A 229 -62.78 -46.54 11.50
CA GLY A 229 -61.35 -46.74 11.25
C GLY A 229 -60.46 -45.68 11.90
N VAL A 230 -59.84 -44.80 11.11
CA VAL A 230 -58.87 -43.81 11.61
C VAL A 230 -59.48 -42.79 12.58
N LEU A 231 -60.70 -42.32 12.34
CA LEU A 231 -61.38 -41.34 13.22
C LEU A 231 -61.80 -41.98 14.56
N ASP A 232 -62.18 -43.26 14.56
CA ASP A 232 -62.44 -44.02 15.79
C ASP A 232 -61.20 -44.15 16.67
N ARG A 233 -60.00 -44.23 16.08
CA ARG A 233 -58.75 -44.25 16.86
C ARG A 233 -58.51 -42.91 17.54
N VAL A 234 -58.78 -41.78 16.87
CA VAL A 234 -58.67 -40.46 17.51
C VAL A 234 -59.68 -40.33 18.65
N LEU A 235 -60.92 -40.78 18.45
CA LEU A 235 -61.97 -40.76 19.47
C LEU A 235 -61.66 -41.67 20.67
N SER A 236 -61.23 -42.91 20.43
CA SER A 236 -61.02 -43.92 21.48
C SER A 236 -59.66 -43.83 22.17
N GLN A 237 -58.61 -43.40 21.45
CA GLN A 237 -57.24 -43.36 21.96
C GLN A 237 -56.79 -41.94 22.34
N GLY A 238 -57.47 -40.89 21.85
CA GLY A 238 -57.13 -39.51 22.17
C GLY A 238 -55.80 -39.05 21.61
N VAL A 239 -55.36 -39.65 20.49
CA VAL A 239 -54.11 -39.31 19.81
C VAL A 239 -54.42 -38.58 18.52
N SER A 240 -53.74 -37.45 18.30
CA SER A 240 -53.79 -36.68 17.05
C SER A 240 -53.05 -37.42 15.93
N ILE A 241 -53.51 -37.23 14.70
CA ILE A 241 -52.99 -37.94 13.53
C ILE A 241 -52.81 -36.94 12.39
N ILE A 242 -51.61 -36.93 11.80
CA ILE A 242 -51.32 -36.28 10.52
C ILE A 242 -51.18 -37.37 9.45
N LEU A 243 -51.93 -37.25 8.36
CA LEU A 243 -51.84 -38.13 7.19
C LEU A 243 -51.52 -37.31 5.94
N ALA A 244 -50.54 -37.77 5.16
CA ALA A 244 -50.21 -37.19 3.86
C ALA A 244 -49.78 -38.30 2.89
N GLY A 245 -49.79 -38.03 1.58
CA GLY A 245 -49.21 -38.97 0.59
C GLY A 245 -49.90 -40.34 0.53
N GLU A 246 -49.15 -41.43 0.66
CA GLU A 246 -49.67 -42.81 0.60
C GLU A 246 -50.51 -43.20 1.82
N ASP A 247 -50.21 -42.66 3.00
CA ASP A 247 -50.97 -42.95 4.22
C ASP A 247 -52.40 -42.41 4.13
N LEU A 248 -52.56 -41.22 3.53
CA LEU A 248 -53.87 -40.63 3.27
C LEU A 248 -54.68 -41.43 2.25
N ARG A 249 -54.04 -41.96 1.20
CA ARG A 249 -54.71 -42.82 0.19
C ARG A 249 -55.17 -44.14 0.79
N THR A 250 -54.41 -44.68 1.73
CA THR A 250 -54.74 -45.94 2.42
C THR A 250 -55.89 -45.74 3.40
N ALA A 251 -55.90 -44.63 4.14
CA ALA A 251 -56.95 -44.28 5.09
C ALA A 251 -58.26 -43.81 4.41
N GLN A 252 -58.22 -43.38 3.15
CA GLN A 252 -59.38 -42.85 2.42
C GLN A 252 -60.56 -43.84 2.35
N ALA A 253 -60.30 -45.15 2.35
CA ALA A 253 -61.35 -46.17 2.34
C ALA A 253 -62.11 -46.28 3.68
N GLU A 254 -61.54 -45.76 4.77
CA GLU A 254 -62.10 -45.79 6.13
C GLU A 254 -62.73 -44.45 6.55
N LEU A 255 -62.44 -43.36 5.83
CA LEU A 255 -62.99 -42.04 6.10
C LEU A 255 -64.41 -41.87 5.51
N PRO A 256 -65.28 -41.04 6.11
CA PRO A 256 -66.61 -40.77 5.56
C PRO A 256 -66.54 -40.28 4.11
N ALA A 257 -67.35 -40.85 3.22
CA ALA A 257 -67.32 -40.57 1.79
C ALA A 257 -67.56 -39.09 1.43
N ASP A 258 -68.19 -38.35 2.34
CA ASP A 258 -68.50 -36.93 2.16
C ASP A 258 -67.37 -35.99 2.61
N LEU A 259 -66.31 -36.48 3.28
CA LEU A 259 -65.22 -35.62 3.79
C LEU A 259 -64.39 -35.03 2.63
N PRO A 260 -64.22 -33.70 2.53
CA PRO A 260 -63.35 -33.09 1.52
C PRO A 260 -61.89 -33.42 1.84
N LEU A 261 -61.21 -34.18 0.97
CA LEU A 261 -59.81 -34.56 1.17
C LEU A 261 -58.86 -33.66 0.37
N GLY A 262 -57.92 -33.02 1.08
CA GLY A 262 -56.79 -32.27 0.52
C GLY A 262 -55.54 -33.14 0.30
N ALA A 263 -54.37 -32.51 0.18
CA ALA A 263 -53.09 -33.22 0.03
C ALA A 263 -52.57 -33.81 1.36
N ALA A 264 -52.99 -33.22 2.49
CA ALA A 264 -52.73 -33.65 3.84
C ALA A 264 -53.98 -33.47 4.73
N LEU A 265 -54.06 -34.26 5.79
CA LEU A 265 -55.15 -34.31 6.76
C LEU A 265 -54.56 -34.28 8.17
N LEU A 266 -55.01 -33.36 9.02
CA LEU A 266 -54.70 -33.35 10.45
C LEU A 266 -56.01 -33.54 11.23
N VAL A 267 -56.04 -34.52 12.13
CA VAL A 267 -57.19 -34.82 12.99
C VAL A 267 -56.74 -34.81 14.44
N VAL A 268 -57.41 -34.02 15.28
CA VAL A 268 -57.14 -33.92 16.72
C VAL A 268 -58.40 -34.28 17.52
N PRO A 269 -58.27 -34.89 18.70
CA PRO A 269 -59.40 -35.15 19.57
C PRO A 269 -59.94 -33.85 20.20
N VAL A 270 -61.24 -33.79 20.43
CA VAL A 270 -61.88 -32.75 21.25
C VAL A 270 -62.11 -33.34 22.64
N PRO A 271 -61.27 -33.00 23.65
CA PRO A 271 -61.36 -33.61 24.98
C PRO A 271 -62.59 -33.12 25.76
N GLY A 272 -63.20 -34.03 26.51
CA GLY A 272 -64.30 -33.74 27.45
C GLY A 272 -63.84 -33.36 28.87
N PRO A 273 -64.76 -32.95 29.75
CA PRO A 273 -64.45 -32.58 31.13
C PRO A 273 -63.88 -33.75 31.93
N VAL A 274 -62.92 -33.47 32.81
CA VAL A 274 -62.17 -34.46 33.60
C VAL A 274 -63.02 -35.03 34.73
N THR A 275 -63.88 -35.99 34.41
CA THR A 275 -64.44 -36.94 35.40
C THR A 275 -64.12 -38.37 34.98
N ARG A 276 -64.33 -39.34 35.88
CA ARG A 276 -63.75 -40.71 35.92
C ARG A 276 -63.82 -41.58 34.65
N ALA A 277 -64.48 -41.15 33.58
CA ALA A 277 -64.40 -41.72 32.25
C ALA A 277 -63.87 -40.65 31.28
N GLN A 278 -62.54 -40.59 31.08
CA GLN A 278 -61.93 -39.80 30.00
C GLN A 278 -62.51 -40.29 28.66
N ARG A 279 -63.49 -39.57 28.13
CA ARG A 279 -64.01 -39.78 26.78
C ARG A 279 -63.84 -38.48 26.00
N ASN A 280 -63.28 -38.58 24.81
CA ASN A 280 -63.26 -37.47 23.87
C ASN A 280 -64.71 -37.20 23.42
N LEU A 281 -65.11 -35.93 23.44
CA LEU A 281 -66.43 -35.51 23.01
C LEU A 281 -66.60 -35.67 21.50
N GLY A 282 -65.49 -35.63 20.76
CA GLY A 282 -65.50 -35.58 19.32
C GLY A 282 -64.11 -35.43 18.73
N TRP A 283 -64.05 -34.99 17.48
CA TRP A 283 -62.80 -34.70 16.77
C TRP A 283 -62.91 -33.40 15.97
N LEU A 284 -61.76 -32.75 15.80
CA LEU A 284 -61.57 -31.60 14.93
C LEU A 284 -60.57 -32.00 13.83
N CYS A 285 -60.97 -31.82 12.59
CA CYS A 285 -60.25 -32.22 11.41
C CYS A 285 -60.00 -31.00 10.51
N VAL A 286 -58.77 -30.85 10.03
CA VAL A 286 -58.40 -29.83 9.04
C VAL A 286 -57.71 -30.49 7.85
N THR A 287 -58.01 -29.98 6.65
CA THR A 287 -57.52 -30.53 5.38
C THR A 287 -56.80 -29.44 4.60
N GLY A 288 -55.61 -29.73 4.07
CA GLY A 288 -54.80 -28.72 3.41
C GLY A 288 -53.53 -29.32 2.80
N VAL A 289 -52.43 -28.56 2.83
CA VAL A 289 -51.13 -28.98 2.28
C VAL A 289 -50.04 -28.77 3.34
N GLY A 290 -49.28 -29.84 3.65
CA GLY A 290 -48.01 -29.71 4.38
C GLY A 290 -48.09 -29.43 5.89
N PHE A 291 -49.02 -30.06 6.61
CA PHE A 291 -49.11 -29.92 8.07
C PHE A 291 -47.87 -30.44 8.81
N ASN A 292 -47.43 -29.70 9.83
CA ASN A 292 -46.29 -30.02 10.68
C ASN A 292 -46.69 -30.10 12.17
N ALA A 293 -45.70 -30.32 13.06
CA ALA A 293 -45.94 -30.46 14.50
C ALA A 293 -46.46 -29.18 15.18
N GLU A 294 -46.14 -27.98 14.65
CA GLU A 294 -46.67 -26.72 15.18
C GLU A 294 -48.16 -26.57 14.86
N ASP A 295 -48.58 -27.00 13.67
CA ASP A 295 -49.99 -27.00 13.26
C ASP A 295 -50.82 -27.95 14.14
N GLU A 296 -50.28 -29.13 14.40
CA GLU A 296 -50.87 -30.12 15.33
C GLU A 296 -51.05 -29.55 16.74
N MET A 297 -50.03 -28.87 17.26
CA MET A 297 -50.08 -28.23 18.58
C MET A 297 -51.16 -27.15 18.65
N LEU A 298 -51.19 -26.21 17.70
CA LEU A 298 -52.12 -25.08 17.70
C LEU A 298 -53.58 -25.54 17.57
N VAL A 299 -53.85 -26.49 16.66
CA VAL A 299 -55.20 -27.04 16.45
C VAL A 299 -55.64 -27.87 17.66
N SER A 300 -54.74 -28.61 18.30
CA SER A 300 -55.02 -29.36 19.54
C SER A 300 -55.37 -28.45 20.72
N LEU A 301 -54.64 -27.33 20.89
CA LEU A 301 -54.93 -26.35 21.94
C LEU A 301 -56.31 -25.70 21.75
N LEU A 302 -56.64 -25.36 20.50
CA LEU A 302 -57.96 -24.82 20.17
C LEU A 302 -59.07 -25.85 20.41
N ALA A 303 -58.87 -27.11 20.00
CA ALA A 303 -59.82 -28.21 20.23
C ALA A 303 -60.07 -28.45 21.73
N ALA A 304 -59.02 -28.41 22.55
CA ALA A 304 -59.13 -28.53 23.99
C ALA A 304 -59.92 -27.38 24.63
N ARG A 305 -59.72 -26.15 24.14
CA ARG A 305 -60.48 -24.98 24.61
C ARG A 305 -61.95 -25.05 24.20
N ALA A 306 -62.22 -25.41 22.94
CA ALA A 306 -63.56 -25.57 22.41
C ALA A 306 -64.35 -26.66 23.16
N GLY A 307 -63.73 -27.81 23.45
CA GLY A 307 -64.33 -28.88 24.25
C GLY A 307 -64.73 -28.45 25.65
N ARG A 308 -63.89 -27.65 26.33
CA ARG A 308 -64.20 -27.09 27.66
C ARG A 308 -65.36 -26.08 27.61
N CYS A 309 -65.35 -25.15 26.67
CA CYS A 309 -66.42 -24.17 26.53
C CYS A 309 -67.75 -24.84 26.12
N TYR A 310 -67.70 -25.86 25.26
CA TYR A 310 -68.86 -26.68 24.90
C TYR A 310 -69.46 -27.39 26.12
N ALA A 311 -68.62 -27.97 26.98
CA ALA A 311 -69.06 -28.60 28.23
C ALA A 311 -69.72 -27.59 29.20
N GLY A 312 -69.21 -26.35 29.27
CA GLY A 312 -69.79 -25.29 30.09
C GLY A 312 -71.07 -24.65 29.56
N ALA A 313 -71.30 -24.71 28.24
CA ALA A 313 -72.52 -24.21 27.59
C ALA A 313 -73.70 -25.22 27.65
N CYS A 314 -73.43 -26.48 28.02
CA CYS A 314 -74.43 -27.53 28.12
C CYS A 314 -75.07 -27.57 29.53
N PRO A 315 -76.39 -27.73 29.71
CA PRO A 315 -77.06 -27.54 31.00
C PRO A 315 -76.73 -28.57 32.09
N ASP A 316 -76.04 -29.66 31.76
CA ASP A 316 -75.75 -30.76 32.69
C ASP A 316 -74.23 -30.94 32.88
N GLN A 317 -73.60 -30.10 33.72
CA GLN A 317 -72.56 -30.51 34.68
C GLN A 317 -71.99 -29.30 35.45
N HIS A 318 -72.40 -29.18 36.72
CA HIS A 318 -71.67 -28.39 37.72
C HIS A 318 -70.54 -29.22 38.31
N ALA A 319 -69.29 -28.97 37.90
CA ALA A 319 -68.10 -29.11 38.74
C ALA A 319 -66.87 -28.69 37.94
N LEU A 320 -66.06 -27.77 38.48
CA LEU A 320 -64.59 -27.83 38.59
C LEU A 320 -64.02 -26.42 38.86
N GLU A 321 -63.78 -26.12 40.13
CA GLU A 321 -62.75 -25.16 40.56
C GLU A 321 -61.49 -25.96 40.85
N GLN A 322 -60.47 -25.85 40.00
CA GLN A 322 -59.04 -26.12 40.29
C GLN A 322 -58.20 -25.62 39.10
N VAL A 323 -57.18 -24.79 39.39
CA VAL A 323 -56.20 -24.27 38.42
C VAL A 323 -55.21 -25.39 38.05
N ASP A 324 -55.06 -25.63 36.74
CA ASP A 324 -54.40 -26.77 36.11
C ASP A 324 -52.90 -26.45 35.85
N PRO A 325 -51.92 -27.37 36.01
CA PRO A 325 -50.50 -27.19 35.65
C PRO A 325 -50.24 -26.60 34.26
N LEU A 326 -51.17 -26.73 33.31
CA LEU A 326 -51.09 -26.11 31.99
C LEU A 326 -51.24 -24.57 32.03
N GLU A 327 -52.01 -23.99 32.96
CA GLU A 327 -52.10 -22.52 33.11
C GLU A 327 -50.81 -21.92 33.68
N GLU A 328 -50.10 -22.69 34.51
CA GLU A 328 -48.78 -22.34 35.04
C GLU A 328 -47.71 -22.42 33.95
N GLU A 329 -47.81 -23.41 33.05
CA GLU A 329 -46.93 -23.57 31.89
C GLU A 329 -47.18 -22.50 30.81
N ILE A 330 -48.45 -22.16 30.53
CA ILE A 330 -48.82 -21.05 29.64
C ILE A 330 -48.34 -19.70 30.22
N SER A 331 -48.49 -19.48 31.53
CA SER A 331 -48.01 -18.26 32.18
C SER A 331 -46.49 -18.16 32.17
N ARG A 332 -45.78 -19.29 32.31
CA ARG A 332 -44.32 -19.35 32.19
C ARG A 332 -43.86 -19.08 30.76
N HIS A 333 -44.50 -19.71 29.77
CA HIS A 333 -44.20 -19.49 28.35
C HIS A 333 -44.47 -18.04 27.93
N ASN A 334 -45.60 -17.45 28.35
CA ASN A 334 -45.93 -16.05 28.07
C ASN A 334 -44.89 -15.07 28.68
N ARG A 335 -44.38 -15.34 29.89
CA ARG A 335 -43.31 -14.53 30.49
C ARG A 335 -41.99 -14.67 29.72
N THR A 336 -41.60 -15.88 29.33
CA THR A 336 -40.42 -16.11 28.48
C THR A 336 -40.57 -15.43 27.11
N GLN A 337 -41.76 -15.47 26.50
CA GLN A 337 -42.03 -14.84 25.22
C GLN A 337 -42.01 -13.31 25.31
N LEU A 338 -42.55 -12.73 26.38
CA LEU A 338 -42.45 -11.28 26.64
C LEU A 338 -40.98 -10.85 26.77
N HIS A 339 -40.16 -11.62 27.49
CA HIS A 339 -38.72 -11.33 27.62
C HIS A 339 -37.99 -11.39 26.27
N LEU A 340 -38.31 -12.37 25.41
CA LEU A 340 -37.75 -12.48 24.07
C LEU A 340 -38.17 -11.32 23.16
N LEU A 341 -39.43 -10.86 23.26
CA LEU A 341 -39.93 -9.69 22.54
C LEU A 341 -39.20 -8.41 23.00
N THR A 342 -39.01 -8.23 24.32
CA THR A 342 -38.23 -7.10 24.85
C THR A 342 -36.79 -7.11 24.32
N GLN A 343 -36.11 -8.26 24.31
CA GLN A 343 -34.76 -8.38 23.75
C GLN A 343 -34.71 -8.03 22.26
N PHE A 344 -35.76 -8.37 21.51
CA PHE A 344 -35.87 -8.02 20.09
C PHE A 344 -36.10 -6.52 19.89
N GLU A 345 -36.96 -5.88 20.67
CA GLU A 345 -37.20 -4.43 20.60
C GLU A 345 -35.95 -3.63 20.99
N VAL A 346 -35.22 -4.07 22.02
CA VAL A 346 -33.91 -3.52 22.39
C VAL A 346 -32.94 -3.63 21.22
N SER A 347 -32.87 -4.79 20.57
CA SER A 347 -32.01 -5.01 19.41
C SER A 347 -32.33 -4.07 18.24
N GLN A 348 -33.61 -3.74 18.01
CA GLN A 348 -34.00 -2.77 16.98
C GLN A 348 -33.54 -1.34 17.29
N VAL A 349 -33.64 -0.93 18.55
CA VAL A 349 -33.18 0.39 19.00
C VAL A 349 -31.66 0.51 18.86
N LEU A 350 -30.93 -0.57 19.19
CA LEU A 350 -29.47 -0.66 19.02
C LEU A 350 -29.06 -0.75 17.54
N ALA A 351 -29.92 -1.22 16.63
CA ALA A 351 -29.62 -1.32 15.19
C ALA A 351 -29.65 0.02 14.43
N THR A 352 -29.74 1.16 15.12
CA THR A 352 -29.81 2.50 14.51
C THR A 352 -28.43 3.15 14.39
N ASP A 353 -28.27 4.08 13.44
CA ASP A 353 -27.02 4.86 13.20
C ASP A 353 -26.82 6.06 14.14
N ALA A 354 -27.60 6.14 15.21
CA ALA A 354 -27.49 7.19 16.21
C ALA A 354 -26.32 6.93 17.19
N SER A 355 -25.80 7.99 17.81
CA SER A 355 -24.76 7.87 18.84
C SER A 355 -25.30 7.16 20.08
N TYR A 356 -24.41 6.58 20.90
CA TYR A 356 -24.82 5.88 22.13
C TYR A 356 -25.71 6.78 23.02
N GLU A 357 -25.33 8.04 23.23
CA GLU A 357 -26.11 9.01 24.02
C GLU A 357 -27.49 9.32 23.44
N GLU A 358 -27.64 9.32 22.11
CA GLU A 358 -28.93 9.55 21.43
C GLU A 358 -29.86 8.33 21.54
N ILE A 359 -29.29 7.13 21.63
CA ILE A 359 -30.03 5.86 21.73
C ILE A 359 -30.52 5.60 23.17
N VAL A 360 -29.75 6.02 24.18
CA VAL A 360 -30.02 5.76 25.61
C VAL A 360 -31.46 6.09 26.05
N PRO A 361 -32.06 7.25 25.71
CA PRO A 361 -33.44 7.57 26.13
C PRO A 361 -34.47 6.59 25.56
N GLY A 362 -34.27 6.11 24.34
CA GLY A 362 -35.13 5.13 23.68
C GLY A 362 -34.95 3.73 24.25
N LEU A 363 -33.70 3.35 24.54
CA LEU A 363 -33.33 2.09 25.17
C LEU A 363 -33.94 1.94 26.56
N LEU A 364 -33.80 2.96 27.41
CA LEU A 364 -34.37 2.97 28.77
C LEU A 364 -35.90 2.92 28.75
N ARG A 365 -36.55 3.56 27.77
CA ARG A 365 -37.99 3.49 27.59
C ARG A 365 -38.45 2.08 27.26
N VAL A 366 -37.82 1.41 26.28
CA VAL A 366 -38.19 0.04 25.90
C VAL A 366 -38.00 -0.94 27.05
N ILE A 367 -36.86 -0.87 27.75
CA ILE A 367 -36.58 -1.73 28.91
C ILE A 367 -37.59 -1.48 30.03
N GLY A 368 -37.90 -0.21 30.30
CA GLY A 368 -38.82 0.20 31.36
C GLY A 368 -40.28 -0.17 31.08
N GLU A 369 -40.77 0.09 29.87
CA GLU A 369 -42.16 -0.18 29.45
C GLU A 369 -42.42 -1.68 29.29
N ALA A 370 -41.53 -2.40 28.59
CA ALA A 370 -41.78 -3.80 28.23
C ALA A 370 -41.62 -4.78 29.41
N LEU A 371 -40.87 -4.40 30.46
CA LEU A 371 -40.67 -5.20 31.68
C LEU A 371 -41.38 -4.62 32.90
N GLU A 372 -42.23 -3.61 32.70
CA GLU A 372 -43.08 -2.98 33.72
C GLU A 372 -42.32 -2.42 34.95
N PHE A 373 -41.18 -1.77 34.72
CA PHE A 373 -40.43 -1.08 35.78
C PHE A 373 -41.01 0.31 36.06
N ALA A 374 -40.90 0.81 37.30
CA ALA A 374 -41.37 2.16 37.62
C ALA A 374 -40.38 3.25 37.20
N GLY A 375 -39.08 2.92 37.16
CA GLY A 375 -38.05 3.81 36.62
C GLY A 375 -36.75 3.06 36.30
N CYS A 376 -35.90 3.70 35.49
CA CYS A 376 -34.62 3.17 35.07
C CYS A 376 -33.56 4.28 35.02
N TRP A 377 -32.31 3.94 35.33
CA TRP A 377 -31.13 4.78 35.17
C TRP A 377 -30.03 4.05 34.40
N LEU A 378 -29.30 4.81 33.60
CA LEU A 378 -28.04 4.34 33.02
C LEU A 378 -26.89 5.21 33.50
N TRP A 379 -25.88 4.58 34.10
CA TRP A 379 -24.67 5.24 34.61
C TRP A 379 -23.52 5.16 33.60
N SER A 380 -22.74 6.23 33.45
CA SER A 380 -21.51 6.28 32.64
C SER A 380 -20.30 5.76 33.42
N SER A 381 -19.29 5.27 32.69
CA SER A 381 -18.00 4.83 33.25
C SER A 381 -16.87 5.85 33.11
N GLU A 382 -17.12 7.17 33.17
CA GLU A 382 -16.04 8.16 33.01
C GLU A 382 -14.98 8.02 34.13
N ALA A 383 -13.82 7.47 33.75
CA ALA A 383 -12.78 6.96 34.65
C ALA A 383 -11.91 8.03 35.33
N GLU A 384 -12.13 9.33 35.08
CA GLU A 384 -11.38 10.38 35.76
C GLU A 384 -11.81 10.51 37.23
N ALA A 385 -11.02 9.91 38.13
CA ALA A 385 -11.10 10.02 39.59
C ALA A 385 -12.25 9.29 40.31
N GLY A 386 -12.81 8.22 39.71
CA GLY A 386 -13.79 7.32 40.36
C GLY A 386 -15.16 7.95 40.59
N LEU A 387 -15.56 8.87 39.71
CA LEU A 387 -16.83 9.60 39.73
C LEU A 387 -17.75 9.06 38.63
N PHE A 388 -18.91 8.52 39.01
CA PHE A 388 -19.91 7.99 38.08
C PHE A 388 -21.06 8.98 37.95
N ARG A 389 -21.52 9.21 36.72
CA ARG A 389 -22.62 10.13 36.41
C ARG A 389 -23.76 9.38 35.74
N VAL A 390 -24.99 9.80 35.99
CA VAL A 390 -26.15 9.24 35.28
C VAL A 390 -26.24 9.88 33.89
N LEU A 391 -26.15 9.07 32.84
CA LEU A 391 -26.30 9.49 31.43
C LEU A 391 -27.73 9.93 31.15
N ASP A 392 -28.71 9.10 31.53
CA ASP A 392 -30.12 9.47 31.47
C ASP A 392 -30.99 8.63 32.41
N GLY A 393 -32.23 9.06 32.58
CA GLY A 393 -33.26 8.34 33.32
C GLY A 393 -34.57 8.15 32.53
N TRP A 394 -35.36 7.17 32.95
CA TRP A 394 -36.71 6.97 32.47
C TRP A 394 -37.66 6.68 33.64
N HIS A 395 -38.90 7.16 33.55
CA HIS A 395 -39.95 6.97 34.55
C HIS A 395 -41.25 6.54 33.87
N SER A 396 -41.99 5.66 34.53
CA SER A 396 -43.26 5.12 34.04
C SER A 396 -44.39 6.13 33.95
N ASP A 397 -44.40 7.17 34.80
CA ASP A 397 -45.37 8.28 34.72
C ASP A 397 -44.88 9.35 33.72
N PRO A 398 -45.58 9.55 32.58
CA PRO A 398 -45.23 10.58 31.60
C PRO A 398 -45.27 12.01 32.17
N GLY A 399 -46.08 12.27 33.20
CA GLY A 399 -46.19 13.58 33.85
C GLY A 399 -44.96 13.94 34.71
N GLU A 400 -44.21 12.93 35.15
CA GLU A 400 -43.01 13.10 35.98
C GLU A 400 -41.70 12.83 35.21
N LEU A 401 -41.77 12.29 33.98
CA LEU A 401 -40.61 11.86 33.18
C LEU A 401 -39.58 12.98 32.93
N ASP A 402 -40.02 14.16 32.50
CA ASP A 402 -39.11 15.27 32.19
C ASP A 402 -38.40 15.79 33.45
N ASP A 403 -39.14 15.86 34.55
CA ASP A 403 -38.63 16.29 35.84
C ASP A 403 -37.65 15.26 36.41
N PHE A 404 -37.99 13.96 36.26
CA PHE A 404 -37.13 12.84 36.64
C PHE A 404 -35.83 12.82 35.84
N ARG A 405 -35.89 12.95 34.51
CA ARG A 405 -34.71 13.03 33.63
C ARG A 405 -33.78 14.18 34.01
N ARG A 406 -34.35 15.37 34.19
CA ARG A 406 -33.60 16.58 34.57
C ARG A 406 -32.89 16.43 35.91
N ILE A 407 -33.55 15.81 36.89
CA ILE A 407 -32.92 15.55 38.19
C ILE A 407 -31.83 14.48 38.05
N SER A 408 -32.13 13.39 37.32
CA SER A 408 -31.24 12.25 37.15
C SER A 408 -29.90 12.63 36.52
N ARG A 409 -29.87 13.44 35.46
CA ARG A 409 -28.63 13.89 34.79
C ARG A 409 -27.70 14.73 35.68
N ASN A 410 -28.19 15.25 36.81
CA ASN A 410 -27.39 16.01 37.77
C ASN A 410 -26.89 15.13 38.95
N ILE A 411 -27.15 13.82 38.92
CA ILE A 411 -26.70 12.88 39.94
C ILE A 411 -25.28 12.43 39.59
N GLU A 412 -24.37 12.68 40.52
CA GLU A 412 -23.00 12.18 40.51
C GLU A 412 -22.75 11.40 41.79
N ALA A 413 -22.07 10.26 41.69
CA ALA A 413 -21.74 9.43 42.84
C ALA A 413 -20.29 8.93 42.76
N ARG A 414 -19.59 8.91 43.89
CA ARG A 414 -18.28 8.26 43.99
C ARG A 414 -18.46 6.84 44.50
N ALA A 415 -17.65 5.92 44.00
CA ALA A 415 -17.68 4.51 44.40
C ALA A 415 -17.54 4.32 45.93
N THR A 416 -16.75 5.18 46.59
CA THR A 416 -16.55 5.18 48.04
C THR A 416 -17.76 5.60 48.88
N GLN A 417 -18.84 6.10 48.27
CA GLN A 417 -20.01 6.64 48.95
C GLN A 417 -21.20 5.67 48.98
N SER A 418 -21.19 4.60 48.19
CA SER A 418 -22.29 3.62 48.17
C SER A 418 -21.76 2.21 47.95
N GLU A 419 -22.01 1.32 48.91
CA GLU A 419 -21.62 -0.09 48.83
C GLU A 419 -22.31 -0.82 47.67
N LEU A 420 -23.58 -0.50 47.39
CA LEU A 420 -24.33 -1.07 46.25
C LEU A 420 -23.76 -0.63 44.90
N LEU A 421 -23.30 0.61 44.79
CA LEU A 421 -22.65 1.12 43.58
C LEU A 421 -21.26 0.50 43.42
N GLN A 422 -20.49 0.37 44.50
CA GLN A 422 -19.17 -0.27 44.49
C GLN A 422 -19.24 -1.71 43.99
N LEU A 423 -20.18 -2.51 44.49
CA LEU A 423 -20.38 -3.90 44.03
C LEU A 423 -20.69 -3.94 42.52
N SER A 424 -21.53 -3.03 42.02
CA SER A 424 -21.84 -2.94 40.59
C SER A 424 -20.63 -2.54 39.74
N ILE A 425 -19.72 -1.71 40.28
CA ILE A 425 -18.46 -1.31 39.62
C ILE A 425 -17.45 -2.45 39.60
N ASP A 426 -17.43 -3.28 40.64
CA ASP A 426 -16.57 -4.47 40.72
C ASP A 426 -17.07 -5.60 39.80
N GLY A 427 -18.20 -5.38 39.11
CA GLY A 427 -18.78 -6.29 38.13
C GLY A 427 -19.85 -7.23 38.71
N ASP A 428 -20.24 -7.05 39.97
CA ASP A 428 -21.27 -7.85 40.62
C ASP A 428 -22.68 -7.35 40.29
N LEU A 429 -23.60 -8.29 40.14
CA LEU A 429 -25.02 -7.99 40.04
C LEU A 429 -25.60 -7.71 41.42
N VAL A 430 -26.32 -6.60 41.55
CA VAL A 430 -26.95 -6.19 42.81
C VAL A 430 -28.45 -6.29 42.71
N TRP A 431 -29.06 -7.10 43.57
CA TRP A 431 -30.51 -7.22 43.73
C TRP A 431 -30.88 -6.90 45.18
N VAL A 432 -31.70 -5.87 45.37
CA VAL A 432 -32.22 -5.45 46.67
C VAL A 432 -33.72 -5.65 46.67
N GLU A 433 -34.20 -6.63 47.45
CA GLU A 433 -35.61 -7.01 47.50
C GLU A 433 -36.48 -5.97 48.20
N ASP A 434 -35.97 -5.33 49.27
CA ASP A 434 -36.63 -4.24 49.99
C ASP A 434 -35.59 -3.22 50.50
N LEU A 435 -35.59 -2.03 49.91
CA LEU A 435 -34.60 -0.98 50.08
C LEU A 435 -34.56 -0.39 51.50
N PRO A 436 -35.71 -0.06 52.13
CA PRO A 436 -35.73 0.46 53.51
C PRO A 436 -35.26 -0.56 54.56
N ALA A 437 -35.24 -1.85 54.21
CA ALA A 437 -34.76 -2.93 55.07
C ALA A 437 -33.29 -3.29 54.85
N ASP A 438 -32.65 -2.78 53.78
CA ASP A 438 -31.27 -3.12 53.41
C ASP A 438 -30.25 -2.18 54.06
N THR A 439 -29.32 -2.74 54.83
CA THR A 439 -28.29 -1.99 55.56
C THR A 439 -27.20 -1.39 54.66
N ARG A 440 -27.12 -1.81 53.40
CA ARG A 440 -26.13 -1.33 52.40
C ARG A 440 -26.59 -0.05 51.70
N PHE A 441 -27.85 0.35 51.86
CA PHE A 441 -28.40 1.57 51.28
C PHE A 441 -28.15 2.77 52.19
N GLU A 442 -27.53 3.83 51.66
CA GLU A 442 -27.21 5.04 52.42
C GLU A 442 -28.45 5.92 52.62
N HIS A 443 -28.87 6.11 53.86
CA HIS A 443 -30.04 6.90 54.22
C HIS A 443 -29.66 8.38 54.38
N GLY A 444 -30.30 9.28 53.61
CA GLY A 444 -30.17 10.75 53.75
C GLY A 444 -29.44 11.50 52.63
N GLY A 445 -28.93 10.81 51.60
CA GLY A 445 -28.33 11.41 50.40
C GLY A 445 -29.36 11.96 49.38
N PRO A 446 -28.92 12.70 48.33
CA PRO A 446 -29.81 13.22 47.28
C PRO A 446 -30.53 12.09 46.52
N VAL A 447 -29.89 10.94 46.37
CA VAL A 447 -30.48 9.72 45.79
C VAL A 447 -31.59 9.19 46.72
N SER A 448 -31.33 9.01 48.01
CA SER A 448 -32.32 8.56 49.03
C SER A 448 -33.61 9.39 49.03
N LYS A 449 -33.52 10.70 48.82
CA LYS A 449 -34.70 11.60 48.74
C LYS A 449 -35.57 11.34 47.50
N LEU A 450 -34.99 10.85 46.41
CA LEU A 450 -35.75 10.46 45.21
C LEU A 450 -36.48 9.14 45.45
N PHE A 451 -35.82 8.17 46.09
CA PHE A 451 -36.45 6.91 46.49
C PHE A 451 -37.65 7.15 47.42
N GLU A 452 -37.53 8.04 48.40
CA GLU A 452 -38.64 8.45 49.28
C GLU A 452 -39.75 9.20 48.54
N ARG A 453 -39.39 10.10 47.61
CA ARG A 453 -40.36 10.88 46.82
C ARG A 453 -41.22 10.01 45.91
N TYR A 454 -40.62 9.04 45.24
CA TYR A 454 -41.31 8.17 44.27
C TYR A 454 -41.75 6.82 44.87
N GLY A 455 -41.45 6.57 46.14
CA GLY A 455 -41.92 5.38 46.88
C GLY A 455 -41.35 4.07 46.35
N TRP A 456 -40.05 4.05 46.01
CA TRP A 456 -39.41 2.83 45.51
C TRP A 456 -38.89 1.92 46.62
N HIS A 457 -39.16 0.63 46.46
CA HIS A 457 -38.88 -0.41 47.43
C HIS A 457 -37.89 -1.45 46.93
N ALA A 458 -37.68 -1.64 45.62
CA ALA A 458 -36.68 -2.59 45.14
C ALA A 458 -35.78 -1.98 44.06
N VAL A 459 -34.53 -2.44 44.05
CA VAL A 459 -33.47 -2.01 43.11
C VAL A 459 -32.80 -3.23 42.51
N ILE A 460 -32.61 -3.18 41.19
CA ILE A 460 -31.79 -4.14 40.45
C ILE A 460 -30.73 -3.33 39.70
N SER A 461 -29.45 -3.56 39.98
CA SER A 461 -28.33 -2.96 39.25
C SER A 461 -27.55 -4.04 38.52
N LEU A 462 -27.44 -3.87 37.20
CA LEU A 462 -26.69 -4.76 36.32
C LEU A 462 -25.50 -4.03 35.69
N PRO A 463 -24.27 -4.55 35.82
CA PRO A 463 -23.12 -4.00 35.12
C PRO A 463 -23.16 -4.34 33.62
N ILE A 464 -22.74 -3.39 32.80
CA ILE A 464 -22.50 -3.56 31.37
C ILE A 464 -21.00 -3.83 31.23
N ASN A 465 -20.66 -5.12 31.16
CA ASN A 465 -19.27 -5.59 31.12
C ASN A 465 -18.78 -5.71 29.68
N LEU A 466 -17.65 -5.08 29.37
CA LEU A 466 -16.92 -5.24 28.12
C LEU A 466 -15.49 -5.70 28.43
N ARG A 467 -15.13 -6.93 28.05
CA ARG A 467 -13.80 -7.53 28.24
C ARG A 467 -13.27 -7.47 29.69
N GLY A 468 -14.16 -7.53 30.68
CA GLY A 468 -13.81 -7.51 32.11
C GLY A 468 -13.76 -6.10 32.72
N GLU A 469 -14.15 -5.06 31.98
CA GLU A 469 -14.28 -3.69 32.46
C GLU A 469 -15.76 -3.25 32.42
N VAL A 470 -16.25 -2.64 33.49
CA VAL A 470 -17.62 -2.11 33.56
C VAL A 470 -17.70 -0.77 32.82
N LYS A 471 -18.35 -0.76 31.65
CA LYS A 471 -18.54 0.45 30.81
C LYS A 471 -19.81 1.24 31.14
N GLY A 472 -20.66 0.69 31.99
CA GLY A 472 -21.85 1.37 32.51
C GLY A 472 -22.63 0.47 33.45
N ILE A 473 -23.61 1.04 34.14
CA ILE A 473 -24.48 0.29 35.05
C ILE A 473 -25.92 0.61 34.67
N LEU A 474 -26.75 -0.41 34.50
CA LEU A 474 -28.20 -0.27 34.31
C LEU A 474 -28.88 -0.50 35.66
N THR A 475 -29.54 0.53 36.20
CA THR A 475 -30.30 0.43 37.44
C THR A 475 -31.80 0.49 37.16
N LEU A 476 -32.55 -0.47 37.69
CA LEU A 476 -33.99 -0.63 37.53
C LEU A 476 -34.68 -0.49 38.89
N LEU A 477 -35.79 0.25 38.91
CA LEU A 477 -36.45 0.75 40.12
C LEU A 477 -37.90 0.27 40.17
N LEU A 478 -38.32 -0.25 41.32
CA LEU A 478 -39.68 -0.78 41.52
C LEU A 478 -40.34 -0.20 42.77
N PRO A 479 -41.68 0.01 42.75
CA PRO A 479 -42.42 0.60 43.86
C PRO A 479 -42.82 -0.42 44.94
N GLN A 480 -42.56 -1.71 44.73
CA GLN A 480 -42.91 -2.78 45.67
C GLN A 480 -41.71 -3.70 45.86
N ALA A 481 -41.66 -4.34 47.03
CA ALA A 481 -40.68 -5.36 47.31
C ALA A 481 -40.81 -6.51 46.29
N ARG A 482 -39.69 -6.92 45.70
CA ARG A 482 -39.67 -7.96 44.66
C ARG A 482 -38.64 -9.04 44.99
N PRO A 483 -39.08 -10.27 45.28
CA PRO A 483 -38.15 -11.37 45.49
C PRO A 483 -37.39 -11.67 44.20
N ARG A 484 -36.20 -12.24 44.34
CA ARG A 484 -35.36 -12.62 43.20
C ARG A 484 -36.12 -13.54 42.24
N ASP A 485 -36.13 -13.17 40.96
CA ASP A 485 -36.71 -13.95 39.85
C ASP A 485 -35.61 -14.24 38.82
N ASP A 486 -35.16 -15.48 38.76
CA ASP A 486 -34.04 -15.89 37.90
C ASP A 486 -34.40 -15.80 36.40
N VAL A 487 -35.68 -15.92 36.02
CA VAL A 487 -36.09 -15.81 34.60
C VAL A 487 -36.03 -14.37 34.10
N LEU A 488 -36.41 -13.42 34.97
CA LEU A 488 -36.23 -11.99 34.68
C LEU A 488 -34.75 -11.62 34.70
N LEU A 489 -33.98 -12.18 35.62
CA LEU A 489 -32.55 -11.95 35.72
C LEU A 489 -31.81 -12.35 34.44
N ASP A 490 -32.09 -13.55 33.91
CA ASP A 490 -31.51 -14.05 32.67
C ASP A 490 -31.85 -13.14 31.48
N ALA A 491 -33.08 -12.63 31.42
CA ALA A 491 -33.50 -11.69 30.39
C ALA A 491 -32.73 -10.36 30.45
N LEU A 492 -32.56 -9.82 31.66
CA LEU A 492 -31.82 -8.58 31.91
C LEU A 492 -30.32 -8.72 31.62
N ILE A 493 -29.71 -9.87 31.96
CA ILE A 493 -28.32 -10.18 31.59
C ILE A 493 -28.18 -10.26 30.07
N GLY A 494 -29.16 -10.86 29.38
CA GLY A 494 -29.20 -10.87 27.91
C GLY A 494 -29.22 -9.47 27.31
N ILE A 495 -30.01 -8.55 27.88
CA ILE A 495 -30.09 -7.15 27.47
C ILE A 495 -28.77 -6.41 27.71
N THR A 496 -28.15 -6.54 28.89
CA THR A 496 -26.87 -5.87 29.15
C THR A 496 -25.74 -6.40 28.27
N ASN A 497 -25.73 -7.69 27.95
CA ASN A 497 -24.80 -8.27 26.98
C ASN A 497 -25.01 -7.74 25.56
N GLN A 498 -26.26 -7.57 25.10
CA GLN A 498 -26.56 -6.94 23.79
C GLN A 498 -26.05 -5.50 23.73
N ILE A 499 -26.24 -4.73 24.81
CA ILE A 499 -25.73 -3.35 24.91
C ILE A 499 -24.20 -3.34 24.87
N ALA A 500 -23.54 -4.24 25.62
CA ALA A 500 -22.09 -4.38 25.62
C ALA A 500 -21.54 -4.76 24.23
N GLN A 501 -22.20 -5.70 23.53
CA GLN A 501 -21.82 -6.11 22.18
C GLN A 501 -22.00 -4.96 21.17
N PHE A 502 -23.08 -4.18 21.28
CA PHE A 502 -23.28 -3.00 20.45
C PHE A 502 -22.18 -1.96 20.65
N LEU A 503 -21.81 -1.67 21.90
CA LEU A 503 -20.70 -0.78 22.23
C LEU A 503 -19.38 -1.27 21.63
N GLU A 504 -19.11 -2.58 21.68
CA GLU A 504 -17.93 -3.18 21.06
C GLU A 504 -17.91 -3.00 19.54
N VAL A 505 -19.03 -3.28 18.87
CA VAL A 505 -19.15 -3.13 17.41
C VAL A 505 -18.99 -1.68 17.01
N ARG A 506 -19.57 -0.72 17.75
CA ARG A 506 -19.41 0.71 17.47
C ARG A 506 -17.97 1.17 17.66
N GLN A 507 -17.31 0.76 18.75
CA GLN A 507 -15.90 1.07 18.97
C GLN A 507 -15.01 0.48 17.86
N GLN A 508 -15.28 -0.75 17.41
CA GLN A 508 -14.58 -1.36 16.28
C GLN A 508 -14.83 -0.63 14.96
N GLN A 509 -16.06 -0.18 14.70
CA GLN A 509 -16.39 0.61 13.50
C GLN A 509 -15.69 1.97 13.51
N GLU A 510 -15.66 2.67 14.65
CA GLU A 510 -14.95 3.94 14.80
C GLU A 510 -13.43 3.74 14.62
N HIS A 511 -12.87 2.68 15.20
CA HIS A 511 -11.47 2.30 15.02
C HIS A 511 -11.14 2.01 13.55
N LEU A 512 -11.96 1.20 12.87
CA LEU A 512 -11.78 0.90 11.44
C LEU A 512 -11.92 2.16 10.58
N ALA A 513 -12.89 3.03 10.87
CA ALA A 513 -13.05 4.29 10.16
C ALA A 513 -11.83 5.20 10.36
N LYS A 514 -11.25 5.23 11.57
CA LYS A 514 -10.04 5.97 11.90
C LYS A 514 -8.81 5.41 11.16
N LEU A 515 -8.61 4.10 11.17
CA LEU A 515 -7.53 3.46 10.41
C LEU A 515 -7.67 3.71 8.91
N ASN A 516 -8.88 3.61 8.35
CA ASN A 516 -9.12 3.91 6.93
C ASN A 516 -8.77 5.37 6.57
N ARG A 517 -9.03 6.33 7.46
CA ARG A 517 -8.60 7.73 7.28
C ARG A 517 -7.07 7.87 7.25
N LEU A 518 -6.36 7.17 8.13
CA LEU A 518 -4.89 7.16 8.16
C LEU A 518 -4.29 6.47 6.91
N TYR A 519 -4.87 5.36 6.45
CA TYR A 519 -4.46 4.73 5.19
C TYR A 519 -4.72 5.63 3.98
N ALA A 520 -5.83 6.39 3.97
CA ALA A 520 -6.09 7.38 2.92
C ALA A 520 -5.06 8.51 2.94
N MET A 521 -4.60 8.96 4.12
CA MET A 521 -3.47 9.89 4.22
C MET A 521 -2.17 9.31 3.64
N LEU A 522 -1.82 8.07 4.02
CA LEU A 522 -0.62 7.38 3.52
C LEU A 522 -0.65 7.24 1.99
N SER A 523 -1.79 6.85 1.43
CA SER A 523 -1.96 6.79 -0.02
C SER A 523 -1.87 8.18 -0.65
N GLY A 524 -2.45 9.20 -0.01
CA GLY A 524 -2.40 10.59 -0.45
C GLY A 524 -0.97 11.11 -0.53
N ILE A 525 -0.15 10.89 0.50
CA ILE A 525 1.25 11.36 0.51
C ILE A 525 2.06 10.62 -0.53
N ASN A 526 1.92 9.30 -0.64
CA ASN A 526 2.61 8.49 -1.65
C ASN A 526 2.33 8.98 -3.08
N ASN A 527 1.08 9.35 -3.36
CA ASN A 527 0.72 9.97 -4.64
C ASN A 527 1.33 11.37 -4.84
N ALA A 528 1.43 12.17 -3.77
CA ALA A 528 2.04 13.49 -3.81
C ALA A 528 3.56 13.40 -4.05
N VAL A 529 4.25 12.42 -3.45
CA VAL A 529 5.70 12.19 -3.63
C VAL A 529 6.07 12.05 -5.11
N VAL A 530 5.26 11.33 -5.89
CA VAL A 530 5.53 11.09 -7.31
C VAL A 530 5.29 12.33 -8.19
N ARG A 531 4.40 13.24 -7.79
CA ARG A 531 3.90 14.33 -8.64
C ARG A 531 4.47 15.70 -8.28
N VAL A 532 4.96 15.88 -7.07
CA VAL A 532 5.41 17.17 -6.56
C VAL A 532 6.92 17.26 -6.65
N HIS A 533 7.41 18.14 -7.53
CA HIS A 533 8.85 18.38 -7.76
C HIS A 533 9.39 19.61 -7.01
N ASP A 534 8.64 20.12 -6.03
CA ASP A 534 9.02 21.29 -5.23
C ASP A 534 8.83 20.99 -3.75
N ARG A 535 9.88 21.21 -2.95
CA ARG A 535 9.87 20.85 -1.53
C ARG A 535 8.84 21.64 -0.72
N HIS A 536 8.67 22.93 -0.99
CA HIS A 536 7.71 23.75 -0.25
C HIS A 536 6.28 23.28 -0.53
N ARG A 537 6.00 22.97 -1.80
CA ARG A 537 4.71 22.43 -2.24
C ARG A 537 4.44 21.03 -1.68
N LEU A 538 5.48 20.20 -1.51
CA LEU A 538 5.37 18.87 -0.90
C LEU A 538 4.87 18.98 0.54
N PHE A 539 5.51 19.81 1.36
CA PHE A 539 5.12 19.98 2.76
C PHE A 539 3.73 20.60 2.92
N GLN A 540 3.35 21.53 2.05
CA GLN A 540 2.01 22.07 2.04
C GLN A 540 0.97 21.00 1.70
N THR A 541 1.23 20.21 0.66
CA THR A 541 0.36 19.10 0.26
C THR A 541 0.25 18.05 1.38
N ALA A 542 1.34 17.74 2.08
CA ALA A 542 1.34 16.83 3.23
C ALA A 542 0.47 17.35 4.38
N CYS A 543 0.56 18.64 4.73
CA CYS A 543 -0.32 19.25 5.73
C CYS A 543 -1.79 19.22 5.29
N ASP A 544 -2.06 19.50 4.01
CA ASP A 544 -3.42 19.47 3.46
C ASP A 544 -4.02 18.06 3.48
N ILE A 545 -3.24 17.04 3.13
CA ILE A 545 -3.67 15.64 3.20
C ILE A 545 -3.97 15.26 4.64
N ALA A 546 -3.10 15.62 5.58
CA ALA A 546 -3.28 15.28 6.99
C ALA A 546 -4.54 15.91 7.58
N VAL A 547 -4.85 17.17 7.26
CA VAL A 547 -6.10 17.81 7.71
C VAL A 547 -7.32 17.26 6.98
N THR A 548 -7.24 17.06 5.66
CA THR A 548 -8.43 16.69 4.85
C THR A 548 -8.80 15.22 4.97
N HIS A 549 -7.82 14.32 4.91
CA HIS A 549 -8.05 12.87 4.96
C HIS A 549 -7.93 12.33 6.39
N GLY A 550 -6.95 12.82 7.16
CA GLY A 550 -6.74 12.42 8.56
C GLY A 550 -7.68 13.07 9.56
N ASN A 551 -8.34 14.17 9.18
CA ASN A 551 -9.20 14.96 10.05
C ASN A 551 -8.48 15.55 11.28
N PHE A 552 -7.17 15.80 11.17
CA PHE A 552 -6.40 16.46 12.23
C PHE A 552 -6.83 17.93 12.38
N CYS A 553 -6.97 18.41 13.62
CA CYS A 553 -7.37 19.81 13.87
C CYS A 553 -6.30 20.80 13.43
N GLN A 554 -5.03 20.41 13.56
CA GLN A 554 -3.88 21.21 13.17
C GLN A 554 -2.70 20.30 12.83
N VAL A 555 -1.95 20.69 11.80
CA VAL A 555 -0.71 20.04 11.38
C VAL A 555 0.31 21.09 11.02
N TRP A 556 1.57 20.87 11.37
CA TRP A 556 2.66 21.69 10.86
C TRP A 556 3.95 20.88 10.71
N ILE A 557 4.77 21.30 9.75
CA ILE A 557 6.03 20.67 9.39
C ILE A 557 7.14 21.69 9.55
N GLY A 558 8.22 21.24 10.20
CA GLY A 558 9.40 22.04 10.46
C GLY A 558 10.68 21.43 9.94
N GLN A 559 11.60 22.29 9.49
CA GLN A 559 12.92 21.89 9.01
C GLN A 559 14.00 22.62 9.82
N PHE A 560 15.16 21.97 9.97
CA PHE A 560 16.31 22.52 10.69
C PHE A 560 17.49 22.73 9.73
N HIS A 561 18.28 23.78 9.97
CA HIS A 561 19.52 24.02 9.23
C HIS A 561 20.66 23.12 9.76
N ASP A 562 21.62 22.79 8.88
CA ASP A 562 22.73 21.88 9.17
C ASP A 562 23.68 22.38 10.28
N ASP A 563 23.66 23.69 10.60
CA ASP A 563 24.44 24.30 11.68
C ASP A 563 23.86 24.05 13.09
N GLY A 564 22.74 23.33 13.20
CA GLY A 564 22.06 23.05 14.47
C GLY A 564 21.34 24.27 15.06
N ASP A 565 21.27 25.37 14.32
CA ASP A 565 20.50 26.55 14.72
C ASP A 565 19.01 26.32 14.41
N LEU A 566 18.16 26.60 15.41
CA LEU A 566 16.70 26.46 15.36
C LEU A 566 16.04 27.60 14.56
N GLY A 567 16.78 28.26 13.67
CA GLY A 567 16.23 29.30 12.78
C GLY A 567 15.48 28.66 11.63
N GLY A 568 14.16 28.89 11.52
CA GLY A 568 13.33 28.40 10.40
C GLY A 568 12.48 27.16 10.69
N ILE A 569 12.01 26.96 11.93
CA ILE A 569 11.25 25.78 12.37
C ILE A 569 9.94 25.57 11.61
N LEU A 570 9.41 26.52 10.86
CA LEU A 570 8.12 26.37 10.20
C LEU A 570 8.25 26.48 8.69
N VAL A 571 7.98 25.38 7.99
CA VAL A 571 7.95 25.39 6.52
C VAL A 571 6.51 25.37 6.01
N SER A 572 5.62 24.65 6.69
CA SER A 572 4.20 24.62 6.34
C SER A 572 3.32 24.37 7.55
N ASN A 573 2.09 24.88 7.50
CA ASN A 573 1.07 24.65 8.50
C ASN A 573 -0.32 24.58 7.86
N ARG A 574 -1.23 23.88 8.53
CA ARG A 574 -2.66 23.87 8.20
C ARG A 574 -3.47 23.71 9.47
N THR A 575 -4.59 24.42 9.58
CA THR A 575 -5.63 24.13 10.59
C THR A 575 -6.97 23.91 9.90
N ALA A 576 -7.87 23.18 10.56
CA ALA A 576 -9.18 22.85 10.02
C ALA A 576 -10.11 24.08 9.85
N GLU A 577 -9.91 25.16 10.61
CA GLU A 577 -10.86 26.28 10.69
C GLU A 577 -10.30 27.63 10.19
N HIS A 578 -8.97 27.85 10.22
CA HIS A 578 -8.33 29.10 9.74
C HIS A 578 -6.87 28.89 9.28
N GLU A 579 -6.49 29.46 8.14
CA GLU A 579 -5.10 29.47 7.71
C GLU A 579 -4.31 30.47 8.58
N LEU A 580 -3.43 29.97 9.45
CA LEU A 580 -2.56 30.84 10.25
C LEU A 580 -1.43 31.33 9.34
N GLY A 581 -1.32 32.65 9.19
CA GLY A 581 -0.26 33.25 8.37
C GLY A 581 1.13 32.78 8.85
N PRO A 582 2.08 32.48 7.93
CA PRO A 582 3.36 31.84 8.26
C PRO A 582 4.13 32.56 9.39
N GLY A 583 4.08 33.89 9.44
CA GLY A 583 4.76 34.67 10.48
C GLY A 583 4.16 34.61 11.90
N GLN A 584 2.89 34.20 12.07
CA GLN A 584 2.28 34.11 13.41
C GLN A 584 2.72 32.84 14.16
N LEU A 585 2.74 31.69 13.48
CA LEU A 585 3.20 30.45 14.11
C LEU A 585 4.70 30.47 14.40
N GLU A 586 5.50 31.03 13.49
CA GLU A 586 6.95 31.24 13.70
C GLU A 586 7.22 32.04 14.98
N GLN A 587 6.45 33.11 15.21
CA GLN A 587 6.57 33.91 16.41
C GLN A 587 6.22 33.11 17.68
N MET A 588 5.20 32.25 17.63
CA MET A 588 4.81 31.40 18.78
C MET A 588 5.82 30.27 19.04
N LEU A 589 6.38 29.68 17.98
CA LEU A 589 7.43 28.66 18.05
C LEU A 589 8.77 29.22 18.53
N SER A 590 9.00 30.52 18.37
CA SER A 590 10.23 31.18 18.84
C SER A 590 10.37 31.28 20.37
N SER A 591 9.31 30.98 21.13
CA SER A 591 9.40 30.93 22.60
C SER A 591 10.39 29.87 23.08
N GLU A 592 11.13 30.18 24.15
CA GLU A 592 12.18 29.31 24.70
C GLU A 592 11.61 27.93 25.11
N ARG A 593 10.39 27.93 25.67
CA ARG A 593 9.65 26.71 26.02
C ARG A 593 9.40 25.78 24.83
N ASN A 594 8.90 26.31 23.70
CA ASN A 594 8.59 25.50 22.53
C ASN A 594 9.87 24.99 21.85
N ARG A 595 10.93 25.81 21.83
CA ARG A 595 12.25 25.39 21.33
C ARG A 595 12.87 24.27 22.16
N ASP A 596 12.70 24.32 23.49
CA ASP A 596 13.20 23.26 24.37
C ASP A 596 12.41 21.95 24.20
N ALA A 597 11.09 22.01 24.00
CA ALA A 597 10.27 20.82 23.70
C ALA A 597 10.70 20.15 22.39
N VAL A 598 10.89 20.95 21.33
CA VAL A 598 11.42 20.48 20.04
C VAL A 598 12.81 19.86 20.23
N ARG A 599 13.74 20.54 20.93
CA ARG A 599 15.10 20.02 21.18
C ARG A 599 15.09 18.66 21.87
N ARG A 600 14.29 18.48 22.92
CA ARG A 600 14.21 17.20 23.66
C ARG A 600 13.68 16.07 22.79
N ALA A 601 12.68 16.34 21.96
CA ALA A 601 12.12 15.33 21.06
C ALA A 601 13.10 14.89 19.98
N LEU A 602 13.81 15.87 19.41
CA LEU A 602 14.89 15.67 18.46
C LEU A 602 16.03 14.79 19.06
N GLU A 603 16.49 15.08 20.28
CA GLU A 603 17.50 14.27 20.98
C GLU A 603 17.07 12.82 21.19
N ARG A 604 15.77 12.58 21.45
CA ARG A 604 15.21 11.24 21.70
C ARG A 604 15.10 10.38 20.43
N ARG A 605 15.04 10.98 19.23
CA ARG A 605 14.87 10.30 17.92
C ARG A 605 13.70 9.30 17.87
N ARG A 606 12.64 9.55 18.63
CA ARG A 606 11.42 8.72 18.70
C ARG A 606 10.20 9.64 18.74
N PRO A 607 9.02 9.17 18.32
CA PRO A 607 7.79 9.94 18.46
C PRO A 607 7.54 10.35 19.91
N VAL A 608 7.01 11.55 20.09
CA VAL A 608 6.55 12.06 21.39
C VAL A 608 5.04 12.23 21.30
N ILE A 609 4.32 11.56 22.22
CA ILE A 609 2.87 11.48 22.21
C ILE A 609 2.34 12.07 23.52
N ASP A 610 1.33 12.93 23.41
CA ASP A 610 0.55 13.44 24.54
C ASP A 610 -0.93 13.28 24.22
N ASN A 611 -1.54 12.23 24.78
CA ASN A 611 -2.94 11.92 24.58
C ASN A 611 -3.90 12.79 25.44
N ALA A 612 -3.36 13.59 26.36
CA ALA A 612 -4.15 14.38 27.30
C ALA A 612 -3.53 15.78 27.55
N ILE A 613 -3.52 16.62 26.51
CA ILE A 613 -2.88 17.95 26.55
C ILE A 613 -3.57 18.95 27.51
N GLN A 614 -4.65 18.55 28.20
CA GLN A 614 -5.49 19.41 29.04
C GLN A 614 -5.11 19.43 30.52
N ARG A 615 -4.20 18.56 30.99
CA ARG A 615 -3.81 18.55 32.41
C ARG A 615 -3.22 19.90 32.84
N GLU A 616 -3.88 20.56 33.78
CA GLU A 616 -3.39 21.75 34.47
C GLU A 616 -2.30 21.33 35.47
N GLY A 617 -1.12 21.97 35.40
CA GLY A 617 -0.06 21.81 36.40
C GLY A 617 1.22 21.11 35.93
N ASP A 618 1.29 20.62 34.69
CA ASP A 618 2.51 20.01 34.18
C ASP A 618 3.43 21.06 33.52
N GLU A 619 4.46 21.48 34.25
CA GLU A 619 5.47 22.43 33.76
C GLU A 619 6.30 21.85 32.60
N HIS A 620 6.17 20.56 32.30
CA HIS A 620 6.95 19.83 31.29
C HIS A 620 6.08 19.25 30.16
N ARG A 621 5.23 20.07 29.51
CA ARG A 621 4.60 19.66 28.25
C ARG A 621 5.70 19.43 27.19
N ASP A 622 5.88 18.18 26.80
CA ASP A 622 6.92 17.73 25.86
C ASP A 622 6.55 17.98 24.38
N ILE A 623 5.33 18.49 24.10
CA ILE A 623 4.88 18.87 22.76
C ILE A 623 4.72 20.39 22.65
N PRO A 624 5.28 21.02 21.58
CA PRO A 624 5.14 22.46 21.33
C PRO A 624 3.68 22.89 21.07
N LEU A 625 3.34 24.15 21.36
CA LEU A 625 2.02 24.77 21.09
C LEU A 625 0.80 24.05 21.70
N ALA A 626 0.99 23.20 22.72
CA ALA A 626 -0.09 22.41 23.31
C ALA A 626 -1.20 23.28 23.95
N LEU A 627 -0.85 24.43 24.54
CA LEU A 627 -1.83 25.33 25.16
C LEU A 627 -2.72 26.00 24.11
N GLU A 628 -2.13 26.40 22.99
CA GLU A 628 -2.84 27.08 21.91
C GLU A 628 -3.67 26.10 21.08
N ALA A 629 -3.21 24.86 20.92
CA ALA A 629 -4.02 23.77 20.38
C ALA A 629 -5.23 23.45 21.29
N GLN A 630 -5.05 23.47 22.61
CA GLN A 630 -6.15 23.28 23.58
C GLN A 630 -7.23 24.37 23.44
N GLN A 631 -6.85 25.64 23.25
CA GLN A 631 -7.79 26.73 23.02
C GLN A 631 -8.61 26.55 21.73
N ARG A 632 -8.15 25.72 20.80
CA ARG A 632 -8.81 25.38 19.53
C ARG A 632 -9.60 24.08 19.59
N GLY A 633 -9.75 23.49 20.77
CA GLY A 633 -10.51 22.24 20.96
C GLY A 633 -9.75 20.98 20.55
N CYS A 634 -8.42 21.02 20.50
CA CYS A 634 -7.62 19.80 20.38
C CYS A 634 -7.37 19.19 21.78
N HIS A 635 -7.31 17.86 21.86
CA HIS A 635 -7.22 17.11 23.11
C HIS A 635 -6.01 16.16 23.16
N SER A 636 -5.50 15.75 22.00
CA SER A 636 -4.28 14.93 21.88
C SER A 636 -3.33 15.53 20.84
N ALA A 637 -2.03 15.26 20.99
CA ALA A 637 -1.01 15.67 20.04
C ALA A 637 0.10 14.62 19.91
N ALA A 638 0.72 14.55 18.74
CA ALA A 638 1.88 13.70 18.48
C ALA A 638 2.90 14.43 17.60
N MET A 639 4.18 14.23 17.91
CA MET A 639 5.31 14.82 17.22
C MET A 639 6.24 13.73 16.71
N PHE A 640 6.50 13.74 15.41
CA PHE A 640 7.28 12.75 14.69
C PHE A 640 8.56 13.38 14.11
N PRO A 641 9.75 12.93 14.52
CA PRO A 641 11.00 13.43 13.95
C PRO A 641 11.21 12.91 12.51
N LEU A 642 11.63 13.78 11.60
CA LEU A 642 11.98 13.40 10.23
C LEU A 642 13.47 13.03 10.16
N PRO A 643 13.83 11.80 9.76
CA PRO A 643 15.24 11.38 9.63
C PRO A 643 15.96 12.17 8.52
N GLY A 644 17.26 12.46 8.71
CA GLY A 644 18.13 13.11 7.72
C GLY A 644 19.55 12.52 7.66
N ASN A 645 20.34 12.88 6.63
CA ASN A 645 21.64 12.24 6.31
C ASN A 645 22.73 12.39 7.39
N HIS A 646 22.73 13.45 8.19
CA HIS A 646 23.75 13.72 9.22
C HIS A 646 23.16 14.10 10.60
N GLY A 647 21.86 13.88 10.79
CA GLY A 647 21.13 14.36 11.96
C GLY A 647 19.62 14.37 11.71
N LEU A 648 18.90 15.24 12.42
CA LEU A 648 17.46 15.36 12.26
C LEU A 648 17.15 16.36 11.14
N GLY A 649 16.46 15.89 10.10
CA GLY A 649 16.13 16.69 8.92
C GLY A 649 14.91 17.61 9.11
N GLY A 650 14.10 17.36 10.14
CA GLY A 650 12.88 18.10 10.41
C GLY A 650 11.98 17.41 11.43
N LEU A 651 10.73 17.87 11.54
CA LEU A 651 9.69 17.22 12.33
C LEU A 651 8.30 17.50 11.75
N VAL A 652 7.34 16.65 12.09
CA VAL A 652 5.91 16.82 11.81
C VAL A 652 5.16 16.78 13.15
N VAL A 653 4.26 17.73 13.37
CA VAL A 653 3.39 17.72 14.57
C VAL A 653 1.93 17.71 14.15
N LEU A 654 1.19 16.77 14.74
CA LEU A 654 -0.22 16.49 14.47
C LEU A 654 -1.02 16.70 15.76
N TYR A 655 -2.15 17.39 15.67
CA TYR A 655 -3.08 17.60 16.79
C TYR A 655 -4.45 17.03 16.43
N ALA A 656 -5.06 16.31 17.36
CA ALA A 656 -6.37 15.66 17.21
C ALA A 656 -7.39 16.25 18.20
N ARG A 657 -8.68 16.23 17.82
CA ARG A 657 -9.80 16.66 18.69
C ARG A 657 -10.25 15.58 19.67
N GLU A 658 -9.95 14.33 19.37
CA GLU A 658 -10.30 13.18 20.23
C GLU A 658 -9.29 13.09 21.37
N LYS A 659 -9.74 12.66 22.56
CA LYS A 659 -8.85 12.24 23.66
C LYS A 659 -8.33 10.83 23.37
N ASP A 660 -7.14 10.49 23.88
CA ASP A 660 -6.53 9.18 23.68
C ASP A 660 -6.46 8.75 22.21
N PHE A 661 -6.22 9.71 21.31
CA PHE A 661 -6.23 9.47 19.87
C PHE A 661 -5.07 8.59 19.40
N PHE A 662 -3.89 8.64 20.02
CA PHE A 662 -2.70 7.98 19.49
C PHE A 662 -2.43 6.67 20.24
N ASP A 663 -2.82 5.54 19.65
CA ASP A 663 -2.42 4.20 20.08
C ASP A 663 -1.19 3.67 19.30
N GLU A 664 -0.72 2.45 19.62
CA GLU A 664 0.46 1.87 18.97
C GLU A 664 0.29 1.67 17.45
N GLN A 665 -0.90 1.31 16.97
CA GLN A 665 -1.17 1.08 15.55
C GLN A 665 -1.20 2.40 14.79
N GLU A 666 -1.84 3.43 15.36
CA GLU A 666 -1.89 4.75 14.72
C GLU A 666 -0.52 5.42 14.69
N VAL A 667 0.25 5.28 15.77
CA VAL A 667 1.61 5.81 15.82
C VAL A 667 2.48 5.16 14.73
N ALA A 668 2.36 3.85 14.53
CA ALA A 668 3.11 3.16 13.48
C ALA A 668 2.76 3.67 12.07
N LEU A 669 1.46 3.89 11.77
CA LEU A 669 1.03 4.43 10.48
C LEU A 669 1.46 5.90 10.28
N LEU A 670 1.46 6.69 11.35
CA LEU A 670 1.90 8.09 11.31
C LEU A 670 3.43 8.22 11.24
N GLU A 671 4.18 7.26 11.79
CA GLU A 671 5.62 7.12 11.58
C GLU A 671 5.93 6.80 10.12
N GLU A 672 5.16 5.92 9.46
CA GLU A 672 5.27 5.66 8.03
C GLU A 672 5.00 6.93 7.21
N PHE A 673 3.95 7.68 7.55
CA PHE A 673 3.64 8.96 6.91
C PHE A 673 4.78 9.98 7.06
N ALA A 674 5.39 10.08 8.24
CA ALA A 674 6.55 10.93 8.47
C ALA A 674 7.78 10.44 7.69
N SER A 675 7.99 9.12 7.59
CA SER A 675 9.07 8.52 6.81
C SER A 675 8.93 8.79 5.31
N ASP A 676 7.71 8.71 4.75
CA ASP A 676 7.44 9.00 3.34
C ASP A 676 7.75 10.47 3.00
N ILE A 677 7.39 11.40 3.90
CA ILE A 677 7.74 12.82 3.77
C ILE A 677 9.26 13.01 3.78
N ALA A 678 9.96 12.37 4.72
CA ALA A 678 11.42 12.46 4.82
C ALA A 678 12.12 11.90 3.57
N PHE A 679 11.65 10.75 3.06
CA PHE A 679 12.16 10.14 1.84
C PHE A 679 11.97 11.07 0.63
N ALA A 680 10.79 11.64 0.47
CA ALA A 680 10.48 12.55 -0.63
C ALA A 680 11.29 13.85 -0.57
N GLU A 681 11.50 14.41 0.61
CA GLU A 681 12.38 15.56 0.83
C GLU A 681 13.81 15.25 0.38
N GLN A 682 14.32 14.09 0.80
CA GLN A 682 15.66 13.63 0.45
C GLN A 682 15.79 13.35 -1.06
N TYR A 683 14.75 12.77 -1.68
CA TYR A 683 14.70 12.55 -3.12
C TYR A 683 14.79 13.88 -3.87
N LEU A 684 13.97 14.87 -3.51
CA LEU A 684 13.97 16.19 -4.16
C LEU A 684 15.29 16.94 -3.93
N ARG A 685 15.86 16.88 -2.71
CA ARG A 685 17.22 17.43 -2.45
C ARG A 685 18.27 16.76 -3.32
N ASN A 686 18.21 15.44 -3.46
CA ASN A 686 19.12 14.71 -4.32
C ASN A 686 18.90 15.04 -5.79
N GLU A 687 17.67 15.21 -6.26
CA GLU A 687 17.34 15.60 -7.62
C GLU A 687 17.84 17.02 -7.93
N GLU A 688 17.62 17.98 -7.04
CA GLU A 688 18.18 19.33 -7.13
C GLU A 688 19.71 19.30 -7.15
N ARG A 689 20.33 18.52 -6.26
CA ARG A 689 21.79 18.34 -6.21
C ARG A 689 22.33 17.66 -7.46
N LEU A 690 21.64 16.64 -7.98
CA LEU A 690 21.98 15.95 -9.21
C LEU A 690 21.85 16.88 -10.41
N ASN A 691 20.80 17.72 -10.47
CA ASN A 691 20.66 18.76 -11.50
C ASN A 691 21.76 19.82 -11.41
N HIS A 692 22.13 20.25 -10.20
CA HIS A 692 23.27 21.14 -9.99
C HIS A 692 24.59 20.47 -10.42
N LEU A 693 24.83 19.20 -10.07
CA LEU A 693 26.01 18.46 -10.50
C LEU A 693 26.02 18.16 -12.01
N ALA A 694 24.84 17.97 -12.61
CA ALA A 694 24.68 17.68 -14.03
C ALA A 694 24.93 18.91 -14.92
N TYR A 695 24.69 20.13 -14.42
CA TYR A 695 24.74 21.36 -15.21
C TYR A 695 25.65 22.48 -14.69
N SER A 696 26.26 22.35 -13.52
CA SER A 696 27.20 23.32 -12.95
C SER A 696 28.55 22.68 -12.57
N ASP A 697 29.61 23.48 -12.64
CA ASP A 697 30.96 23.11 -12.22
C ASP A 697 31.09 23.28 -10.69
N ALA A 698 31.52 22.22 -10.02
CA ALA A 698 31.51 22.15 -8.55
C ALA A 698 32.50 23.12 -7.87
N LEU A 699 33.57 23.52 -8.57
CA LEU A 699 34.59 24.40 -8.03
C LEU A 699 34.25 25.88 -8.24
N THR A 700 33.88 26.25 -9.46
CA THR A 700 33.69 27.65 -9.86
C THR A 700 32.25 28.15 -9.69
N GLY A 701 31.27 27.24 -9.61
CA GLY A 701 29.85 27.57 -9.59
C GLY A 701 29.26 27.95 -10.96
N LEU A 702 30.11 28.08 -11.99
CA LEU A 702 29.69 28.33 -13.37
C LEU A 702 28.90 27.15 -13.94
N LYS A 703 28.28 27.36 -15.10
CA LYS A 703 27.71 26.24 -15.86
C LYS A 703 28.81 25.30 -16.35
N ASN A 704 28.52 24.01 -16.45
CA ASN A 704 29.50 23.03 -16.91
C ASN A 704 29.43 22.81 -18.43
N ARG A 705 30.28 21.92 -18.93
CA ARG A 705 30.34 21.56 -20.36
C ARG A 705 28.99 21.07 -20.92
N THR A 706 28.24 20.27 -20.15
CA THR A 706 26.94 19.72 -20.55
C THR A 706 25.93 20.84 -20.78
N ALA A 707 25.82 21.76 -19.81
CA ALA A 707 24.92 22.91 -19.90
C ALA A 707 25.23 23.83 -21.10
N LEU A 708 26.51 23.99 -21.42
CA LEU A 708 26.93 24.78 -22.58
C LEU A 708 26.52 24.13 -23.90
N TYR A 709 26.72 22.82 -24.04
CA TYR A 709 26.33 22.08 -25.25
C TYR A 709 24.82 22.15 -25.48
N ASP A 710 24.00 21.93 -24.44
CA ASP A 710 22.54 22.04 -24.51
C ASP A 710 22.11 23.46 -24.91
N ARG A 711 22.78 24.48 -24.35
CA ARG A 711 22.52 25.88 -24.70
C ARG A 711 22.84 26.16 -26.17
N LEU A 712 23.98 25.68 -26.68
CA LEU A 712 24.36 25.83 -28.08
C LEU A 712 23.42 25.07 -29.02
N ALA A 713 23.00 23.85 -28.67
CA ALA A 713 22.03 23.07 -29.43
C ALA A 713 20.69 23.79 -29.53
N GLY A 714 20.20 24.36 -28.41
CA GLY A 714 18.98 25.17 -28.40
C GLY A 714 19.07 26.44 -29.26
N LEU A 715 20.22 27.12 -29.27
CA LEU A 715 20.44 28.33 -30.09
C LEU A 715 20.58 28.03 -31.58
N THR A 716 21.08 26.84 -31.95
CA THR A 716 21.34 26.44 -33.34
C THR A 716 20.19 25.63 -33.97
N ALA A 717 19.19 25.20 -33.18
CA ALA A 717 18.02 24.44 -33.65
C ALA A 717 17.23 25.12 -34.78
N GLY A 718 17.33 26.44 -34.92
CA GLY A 718 16.69 27.24 -35.98
C GLY A 718 17.39 27.22 -37.35
N GLY A 719 18.49 26.48 -37.53
CA GLY A 719 19.22 26.41 -38.81
C GLY A 719 19.99 27.69 -39.12
N GLU A 720 20.01 28.18 -40.36
CA GLU A 720 20.73 29.44 -40.73
C GLU A 720 19.94 30.73 -40.38
N GLY A 721 18.70 30.60 -39.88
CA GLY A 721 17.80 31.73 -39.57
C GLY A 721 17.82 32.20 -38.12
N GLY A 722 18.67 31.63 -37.26
CA GLY A 722 18.77 32.01 -35.85
C GLY A 722 19.45 33.37 -35.63
N ALA A 723 19.29 33.92 -34.43
CA ALA A 723 19.94 35.19 -34.06
C ALA A 723 21.47 35.01 -34.01
N PRO A 724 22.27 35.98 -34.51
CA PRO A 724 23.72 35.88 -34.50
C PRO A 724 24.27 35.88 -33.07
N PHE A 725 25.23 35.00 -32.81
CA PHE A 725 25.91 34.89 -31.53
C PHE A 725 27.39 34.51 -31.73
N ALA A 726 28.21 34.71 -30.70
CA ALA A 726 29.63 34.33 -30.72
C ALA A 726 29.92 33.31 -29.61
N LEU A 727 30.68 32.28 -29.94
CA LEU A 727 31.26 31.32 -29.00
C LEU A 727 32.75 31.65 -28.83
N ILE A 728 33.16 31.91 -27.60
CA ILE A 728 34.55 32.16 -27.22
C ILE A 728 34.99 31.04 -26.29
N LEU A 729 36.02 30.29 -26.67
CA LEU A 729 36.70 29.34 -25.77
C LEU A 729 37.98 30.00 -25.26
N ALA A 730 38.21 29.95 -23.96
CA ALA A 730 39.32 30.64 -23.30
C ALA A 730 40.10 29.67 -22.41
N ASN A 731 41.43 29.72 -22.46
CA ASN A 731 42.29 28.84 -21.68
C ASN A 731 43.41 29.64 -21.00
N ILE A 732 43.61 29.40 -19.70
CA ILE A 732 44.68 30.01 -18.92
C ILE A 732 46.03 29.41 -19.36
N SER A 733 46.98 30.27 -19.74
CA SER A 733 48.31 29.86 -20.14
C SER A 733 49.18 29.57 -18.90
N GLY A 734 49.89 28.43 -18.89
CA GLY A 734 50.82 28.08 -17.82
C GLY A 734 50.16 27.73 -16.48
N PHE A 735 48.88 27.36 -16.45
CA PHE A 735 48.18 27.04 -15.19
C PHE A 735 48.83 25.86 -14.43
N HIS A 736 49.39 24.89 -15.15
CA HIS A 736 50.13 23.78 -14.54
C HIS A 736 51.34 24.27 -13.73
N ASP A 737 52.14 25.18 -14.29
CA ASP A 737 53.30 25.76 -13.61
C ASP A 737 52.89 26.55 -12.35
N ILE A 738 51.71 27.17 -12.37
CA ILE A 738 51.13 27.86 -11.20
C ILE A 738 50.76 26.85 -10.11
N ASN A 739 50.14 25.72 -10.47
CA ASN A 739 49.81 24.66 -9.53
C ASN A 739 51.06 24.01 -8.94
N GLU A 740 52.09 23.78 -9.75
CA GLU A 740 53.36 23.22 -9.29
C GLU A 740 54.08 24.16 -8.31
N ALA A 741 54.05 25.47 -8.57
CA ALA A 741 54.71 26.47 -7.73
C ALA A 741 53.95 26.85 -6.45
N LEU A 742 52.61 26.90 -6.50
CA LEU A 742 51.77 27.44 -5.41
C LEU A 742 50.85 26.40 -4.76
N GLY A 743 50.75 25.20 -5.31
CA GLY A 743 49.87 24.12 -4.85
C GLY A 743 48.43 24.24 -5.36
N HIS A 744 47.75 23.08 -5.45
CA HIS A 744 46.40 22.96 -6.03
C HIS A 744 45.34 23.82 -5.35
N SER A 745 45.35 23.97 -4.03
CA SER A 745 44.38 24.81 -3.31
C SER A 745 44.46 26.30 -3.69
N ASN A 746 45.65 26.77 -4.05
CA ASN A 746 45.87 28.12 -4.56
C ASN A 746 45.49 28.22 -6.06
N GLY A 747 45.73 27.16 -6.83
CA GLY A 747 45.18 27.02 -8.18
C GLY A 747 43.66 27.13 -8.22
N ASP A 748 42.98 26.42 -7.32
CA ASP A 748 41.53 26.43 -7.17
C ASP A 748 41.00 27.83 -6.84
N ALA A 749 41.66 28.52 -5.90
CA ALA A 749 41.33 29.89 -5.56
C ALA A 749 41.53 30.86 -6.74
N LEU A 750 42.53 30.61 -7.60
CA LEU A 750 42.72 31.36 -8.84
C LEU A 750 41.58 31.12 -9.83
N LEU A 751 41.18 29.85 -10.03
CA LEU A 751 40.07 29.49 -10.92
C LEU A 751 38.75 30.15 -10.49
N ILE A 752 38.46 30.18 -9.19
CA ILE A 752 37.26 30.86 -8.65
C ILE A 752 37.30 32.37 -8.93
N GLN A 753 38.46 33.03 -8.79
CA GLN A 753 38.59 34.46 -9.09
C GLN A 753 38.47 34.75 -10.59
N VAL A 754 39.06 33.91 -11.44
CA VAL A 754 38.93 34.03 -12.91
C VAL A 754 37.49 33.82 -13.33
N ALA A 755 36.80 32.82 -12.78
CA ALA A 755 35.39 32.54 -13.07
C ALA A 755 34.48 33.75 -12.78
N ARG A 756 34.62 34.35 -11.59
CA ARG A 756 33.87 35.56 -11.19
C ARG A 756 34.17 36.74 -12.12
N MET A 757 35.44 36.92 -12.48
CA MET A 757 35.85 37.98 -13.41
C MET A 757 35.21 37.79 -14.80
N LEU A 758 35.12 36.55 -15.29
CA LEU A 758 34.48 36.26 -16.58
C LEU A 758 32.96 36.51 -16.54
N GLU A 759 32.28 36.17 -15.44
CA GLU A 759 30.86 36.52 -15.23
C GLU A 759 30.64 38.03 -15.22
N GLU A 760 31.48 38.79 -14.52
CA GLU A 760 31.42 40.27 -14.50
C GLU A 760 31.75 40.89 -15.88
N CYS A 761 32.49 40.16 -16.72
CA CYS A 761 32.78 40.58 -18.09
C CYS A 761 31.58 40.46 -19.01
N ALA A 762 30.77 39.41 -18.82
CA ALA A 762 29.60 39.06 -19.60
C ALA A 762 28.36 39.94 -19.24
N TRP A 763 27.37 39.99 -20.14
CA TRP A 763 26.06 40.60 -19.83
C TRP A 763 25.09 39.56 -19.23
N GLU A 764 24.01 40.00 -18.57
CA GLU A 764 23.00 39.10 -17.97
C GLU A 764 22.39 38.09 -18.95
N ALA A 765 22.36 38.41 -20.25
CA ALA A 765 21.85 37.53 -21.29
C ALA A 765 22.90 36.54 -21.83
N ASP A 766 24.19 36.78 -21.56
CA ASP A 766 25.29 35.94 -22.02
C ASP A 766 25.45 34.70 -21.13
N PHE A 767 26.09 33.67 -21.66
CA PHE A 767 26.26 32.40 -20.96
C PHE A 767 27.75 32.15 -20.70
N VAL A 768 28.13 31.90 -19.45
CA VAL A 768 29.52 31.61 -19.05
C VAL A 768 29.59 30.20 -18.47
N ALA A 769 30.59 29.42 -18.89
CA ALA A 769 30.77 28.04 -18.47
C ALA A 769 32.24 27.71 -18.17
N CYS A 770 32.46 26.82 -17.22
CA CYS A 770 33.74 26.15 -16.97
C CYS A 770 33.73 24.78 -17.69
N LEU A 771 34.74 24.52 -18.51
CA LEU A 771 34.86 23.28 -19.28
C LEU A 771 35.70 22.21 -18.58
N GLY A 772 36.32 22.59 -17.45
CA GLY A 772 37.23 21.77 -16.67
C GLY A 772 38.60 22.42 -16.55
N GLY A 773 39.15 22.41 -15.33
CA GLY A 773 40.49 22.92 -15.02
C GLY A 773 40.65 24.40 -15.40
N ASP A 774 41.54 24.66 -16.35
CA ASP A 774 42.01 25.97 -16.78
C ASP A 774 41.23 26.56 -17.99
N THR A 775 40.11 25.92 -18.37
CA THR A 775 39.40 26.21 -19.62
C THR A 775 37.96 26.67 -19.38
N PHE A 776 37.59 27.77 -20.01
CA PHE A 776 36.30 28.46 -19.89
C PHE A 776 35.67 28.69 -21.26
N ALA A 777 34.37 28.98 -21.26
CA ALA A 777 33.62 29.31 -22.46
C ALA A 777 32.62 30.42 -22.20
N LEU A 778 32.47 31.31 -23.18
CA LEU A 778 31.50 32.40 -23.18
C LEU A 778 30.66 32.34 -24.45
N VAL A 779 29.33 32.42 -24.31
CA VAL A 779 28.38 32.57 -25.42
C VAL A 779 27.77 33.96 -25.34
N MET A 780 28.09 34.80 -26.33
CA MET A 780 27.60 36.16 -26.43
C MET A 780 26.39 36.24 -27.37
N LEU A 781 25.21 36.50 -26.82
CA LEU A 781 23.96 36.55 -27.59
C LEU A 781 23.81 37.89 -28.33
N ASN A 782 23.10 37.87 -29.46
CA ASN A 782 22.81 39.04 -30.29
C ASN A 782 24.05 39.84 -30.73
N SER A 783 25.19 39.17 -30.89
CA SER A 783 26.44 39.81 -31.30
C SER A 783 26.43 40.06 -32.81
N VAL A 784 26.07 41.28 -33.20
CA VAL A 784 26.06 41.70 -34.61
C VAL A 784 27.47 42.16 -35.01
N GLY A 785 28.32 41.18 -35.33
CA GLY A 785 29.66 41.39 -35.89
C GLY A 785 30.80 41.47 -34.87
N ARG A 786 32.04 41.46 -35.39
CA ARG A 786 33.30 41.30 -34.62
C ARG A 786 33.55 42.39 -33.57
N VAL A 787 33.08 43.62 -33.81
CA VAL A 787 33.37 44.78 -32.95
C VAL A 787 32.88 44.60 -31.50
N GLN A 788 31.73 43.94 -31.29
CA GLN A 788 31.20 43.71 -29.94
C GLN A 788 31.98 42.62 -29.20
N VAL A 789 32.37 41.57 -29.92
CA VAL A 789 33.15 40.46 -29.40
C VAL A 789 34.56 40.92 -29.03
N ASP A 790 35.19 41.74 -29.89
CA ASP A 790 36.51 42.35 -29.62
C ASP A 790 36.49 43.20 -28.34
N ARG A 791 35.42 43.98 -28.10
CA ARG A 791 35.30 44.78 -26.87
C ARG A 791 35.25 43.93 -25.59
N VAL A 792 34.59 42.77 -25.63
CA VAL A 792 34.54 41.87 -24.47
C VAL A 792 35.87 41.16 -24.29
N MET A 793 36.52 40.72 -25.37
CA MET A 793 37.88 40.16 -25.29
C MET A 793 38.89 41.17 -24.74
N ASP A 794 38.82 42.44 -25.16
CA ASP A 794 39.65 43.52 -24.63
C ASP A 794 39.33 43.83 -23.16
N LYS A 795 38.07 43.66 -22.73
CA LYS A 795 37.66 43.82 -21.32
C LYS A 795 38.25 42.68 -20.47
N ILE A 796 38.15 41.43 -20.94
CA ILE A 796 38.73 40.25 -20.29
C ILE A 796 40.25 40.42 -20.15
N GLN A 797 40.95 40.81 -21.23
CA GLN A 797 42.40 41.05 -21.18
C GLN A 797 42.80 42.14 -20.19
N ARG A 798 42.08 43.26 -20.16
CA ARG A 798 42.37 44.35 -19.20
C ARG A 798 42.16 43.91 -17.76
N ASN A 799 41.15 43.09 -17.49
CA ASN A 799 40.92 42.55 -16.16
C ASN A 799 41.99 41.54 -15.74
N LEU A 800 42.48 40.71 -16.67
CA LEU A 800 43.61 39.80 -16.43
C LEU A 800 44.91 40.57 -16.10
N GLN A 801 45.14 41.73 -16.73
CA GLN A 801 46.32 42.58 -16.47
C GLN A 801 46.37 43.19 -15.06
N ASN A 802 45.23 43.27 -14.36
CA ASN A 802 45.19 43.76 -12.98
C ASN A 802 45.83 42.77 -11.99
N GLY A 803 46.10 41.53 -12.43
CA GLY A 803 46.66 40.46 -11.61
C GLY A 803 45.66 39.93 -10.59
N PHE A 804 45.87 38.69 -10.15
CA PHE A 804 45.09 38.04 -9.10
C PHE A 804 45.92 37.95 -7.82
N VAL A 805 45.27 37.95 -6.67
CA VAL A 805 45.97 37.75 -5.40
C VAL A 805 45.54 36.43 -4.80
N VAL A 806 46.49 35.51 -4.69
CA VAL A 806 46.28 34.17 -4.13
C VAL A 806 47.33 33.94 -3.05
N ALA A 807 46.93 33.52 -1.85
CA ALA A 807 47.81 33.41 -0.69
C ALA A 807 48.65 34.68 -0.39
N ARG A 808 48.11 35.88 -0.69
CA ARG A 808 48.79 37.20 -0.60
C ARG A 808 49.95 37.40 -1.60
N ILE A 809 50.08 36.53 -2.59
CA ILE A 809 51.05 36.65 -3.67
C ILE A 809 50.32 37.18 -4.91
N PRO A 810 50.81 38.24 -5.56
CA PRO A 810 50.28 38.69 -6.84
C PRO A 810 50.69 37.72 -7.95
N VAL A 811 49.71 37.17 -8.65
CA VAL A 811 49.86 36.23 -9.76
C VAL A 811 49.31 36.89 -11.03
N ASN A 812 50.16 37.01 -12.05
CA ASN A 812 49.74 37.48 -13.35
C ASN A 812 49.42 36.28 -14.23
N VAL A 813 48.27 36.34 -14.90
CA VAL A 813 47.75 35.24 -15.69
C VAL A 813 47.49 35.71 -17.11
N GLU A 814 47.97 34.96 -18.07
CA GLU A 814 47.67 35.16 -19.49
C GLU A 814 46.61 34.16 -19.95
N MET A 815 45.78 34.57 -20.91
CA MET A 815 44.70 33.75 -21.42
C MET A 815 44.70 33.80 -22.95
N SER A 816 44.61 32.62 -23.56
CA SER A 816 44.41 32.47 -25.01
C SER A 816 42.93 32.25 -25.31
N MET A 817 42.40 32.90 -26.34
CA MET A 817 40.98 32.82 -26.72
C MET A 817 40.78 32.41 -28.18
N GLY A 818 39.88 31.46 -28.43
CA GLY A 818 39.44 31.05 -29.77
C GLY A 818 37.99 31.42 -30.00
N VAL A 819 37.67 32.04 -31.15
CA VAL A 819 36.34 32.61 -31.41
C VAL A 819 35.68 32.00 -32.65
N ALA A 820 34.45 31.49 -32.51
CA ALA A 820 33.57 31.12 -33.61
C ALA A 820 32.29 31.98 -33.61
N LEU A 821 31.83 32.39 -34.79
CA LEU A 821 30.65 33.24 -34.96
C LEU A 821 29.54 32.42 -35.60
N TYR A 822 28.32 32.53 -35.10
CA TYR A 822 27.14 31.95 -35.73
C TYR A 822 26.37 33.03 -36.50
N PRO A 823 25.91 32.77 -37.73
CA PRO A 823 26.08 31.52 -38.50
C PRO A 823 27.38 31.44 -39.34
N GLU A 824 28.21 32.51 -39.37
CA GLU A 824 29.37 32.65 -40.28
C GLU A 824 30.36 31.47 -40.23
N HIS A 825 30.65 30.97 -39.03
CA HIS A 825 31.59 29.90 -38.74
C HIS A 825 30.88 28.59 -38.36
N GLY A 826 29.59 28.40 -38.61
CA GLY A 826 28.94 27.10 -38.42
C GLY A 826 27.45 27.18 -38.17
N ALA A 827 26.71 26.16 -38.62
CA ALA A 827 25.25 26.09 -38.50
C ALA A 827 24.77 25.12 -37.40
N SER A 828 25.68 24.39 -36.74
CA SER A 828 25.37 23.47 -35.63
C SER A 828 26.28 23.74 -34.44
N ALA A 829 25.83 23.32 -33.25
CA ALA A 829 26.59 23.42 -32.01
C ALA A 829 27.97 22.73 -32.11
N GLU A 830 28.02 21.53 -32.70
CA GLU A 830 29.24 20.72 -32.84
C GLU A 830 30.25 21.43 -33.74
N LEU A 831 29.79 22.00 -34.86
CA LEU A 831 30.66 22.66 -35.82
C LEU A 831 31.22 23.97 -35.25
N LEU A 832 30.41 24.76 -34.55
CA LEU A 832 30.85 25.98 -33.87
C LEU A 832 31.86 25.67 -32.78
N TRP A 833 31.58 24.65 -31.96
CA TRP A 833 32.49 24.18 -30.93
C TRP A 833 33.84 23.79 -31.50
N GLN A 834 33.84 22.90 -32.51
CA GLN A 834 35.05 22.41 -33.16
C GLN A 834 35.90 23.57 -33.71
N ARG A 835 35.26 24.57 -34.33
CA ARG A 835 35.95 25.71 -34.94
C ARG A 835 36.49 26.71 -33.92
N ALA A 836 35.77 26.93 -32.82
CA ALA A 836 36.28 27.72 -31.70
C ALA A 836 37.49 27.03 -31.04
N ASP A 837 37.47 25.69 -30.92
CA ASP A 837 38.60 24.91 -30.39
C ASP A 837 39.83 24.96 -31.32
N ILE A 838 39.63 24.82 -32.63
CA ILE A 838 40.72 24.98 -33.61
C ILE A 838 41.35 26.37 -33.48
N ALA A 839 40.53 27.41 -33.38
CA ALA A 839 41.00 28.78 -33.22
C ALA A 839 41.77 28.96 -31.89
N LEU A 840 41.30 28.37 -30.79
CA LEU A 840 41.98 28.40 -29.48
C LEU A 840 43.34 27.70 -29.53
N ARG A 841 43.40 26.50 -30.12
CA ARG A 841 44.67 25.76 -30.28
C ARG A 841 45.67 26.53 -31.13
N GLN A 842 45.23 27.14 -32.24
CA GLN A 842 46.08 27.98 -33.08
C GLN A 842 46.52 29.26 -32.36
N ALA A 843 45.65 29.87 -31.54
CA ALA A 843 46.02 31.01 -30.71
C ALA A 843 47.16 30.64 -29.75
N ARG A 844 47.03 29.51 -29.04
CA ARG A 844 48.07 29.01 -28.13
C ARG A 844 49.39 28.70 -28.84
N GLN A 845 49.36 28.01 -29.99
CA GLN A 845 50.57 27.66 -30.75
C GLN A 845 51.33 28.89 -31.26
N ARG A 846 50.60 29.95 -31.61
CA ARG A 846 51.16 31.20 -32.13
C ARG A 846 51.43 32.22 -31.02
N TYR A 847 51.18 31.87 -29.76
CA TYR A 847 51.26 32.78 -28.61
C TYR A 847 50.42 34.06 -28.81
N LEU A 848 49.24 33.90 -29.41
CA LEU A 848 48.27 34.97 -29.62
C LEU A 848 47.23 34.95 -28.49
N THR A 849 46.82 36.13 -28.06
CA THR A 849 45.82 36.29 -27.00
C THR A 849 44.39 35.97 -27.47
N SER A 850 44.08 36.21 -28.74
CA SER A 850 42.82 35.82 -29.34
C SER A 850 42.99 35.49 -30.82
N LEU A 851 42.16 34.58 -31.33
CA LEU A 851 42.09 34.25 -32.75
C LEU A 851 40.65 33.93 -33.14
N TYR A 852 40.16 34.59 -34.18
CA TYR A 852 38.93 34.17 -34.83
C TYR A 852 39.19 32.97 -35.72
N TYR A 853 38.27 32.04 -35.73
CA TYR A 853 38.25 31.01 -36.74
C TYR A 853 38.23 31.62 -38.14
N ALA A 854 38.99 31.01 -39.04
CA ALA A 854 39.04 31.31 -40.46
C ALA A 854 39.34 30.00 -41.19
N SER A 855 38.83 29.84 -42.41
CA SER A 855 38.93 28.58 -43.15
C SER A 855 40.37 28.21 -43.56
N ASP A 856 41.33 29.13 -43.46
CA ASP A 856 42.76 28.88 -43.62
C ASP A 856 43.42 28.35 -42.32
N LEU A 857 42.75 28.49 -41.17
CA LEU A 857 43.10 27.84 -39.90
C LEU A 857 42.62 26.39 -39.84
N ASP A 858 41.71 25.98 -40.75
CA ASP A 858 41.44 24.57 -41.08
C ASP A 858 42.64 23.91 -41.78
N SER A 859 43.87 24.39 -41.57
CA SER A 859 45.05 23.57 -41.71
C SER A 859 44.97 22.39 -40.72
N HIS A 860 44.01 21.50 -40.95
CA HIS A 860 44.18 20.07 -40.86
C HIS A 860 45.56 19.83 -41.45
N ASP A 861 46.48 19.38 -40.62
CA ASP A 861 47.70 18.79 -41.11
C ASP A 861 47.31 17.88 -42.29
N PRO A 862 47.79 18.12 -43.52
CA PRO A 862 47.47 17.26 -44.67
C PRO A 862 47.71 15.78 -44.36
N ALA A 863 48.60 15.49 -43.40
CA ALA A 863 48.82 14.17 -42.84
C ALA A 863 47.57 13.59 -42.12
N GLN A 864 46.75 14.38 -41.41
CA GLN A 864 45.59 13.88 -40.66
C GLN A 864 44.40 13.50 -41.55
N ILE A 865 44.13 14.24 -42.63
CA ILE A 865 43.09 13.86 -43.60
C ILE A 865 43.55 12.63 -44.40
N ALA A 866 44.85 12.53 -44.72
CA ALA A 866 45.43 11.32 -45.31
C ALA A 866 45.25 10.10 -44.40
N VAL A 867 45.49 10.24 -43.09
CA VAL A 867 45.34 9.17 -42.08
C VAL A 867 43.90 8.61 -42.03
N ILE A 868 42.84 9.43 -42.14
CA ILE A 868 41.46 8.92 -42.17
C ILE A 868 41.16 8.13 -43.47
N GLY A 869 41.59 8.65 -44.62
CA GLY A 869 41.42 7.97 -45.91
C GLY A 869 42.26 6.69 -46.03
N GLU A 870 43.43 6.66 -45.39
CA GLU A 870 44.34 5.52 -45.36
C GLU A 870 43.88 4.44 -44.37
N LEU A 871 43.28 4.79 -43.23
CA LEU A 871 42.87 3.82 -42.21
C LEU A 871 41.88 2.79 -42.76
N ARG A 872 40.93 3.23 -43.60
CA ARG A 872 40.01 2.32 -44.29
C ARG A 872 40.75 1.31 -45.18
N ASN A 873 41.73 1.79 -45.94
CA ASN A 873 42.59 0.91 -46.75
C ASN A 873 43.50 0.03 -45.88
N ALA A 874 43.92 0.50 -44.71
CA ALA A 874 44.82 -0.21 -43.81
C ALA A 874 44.15 -1.44 -43.18
N ILE A 875 42.86 -1.34 -42.84
CA ILE A 875 42.03 -2.46 -42.36
C ILE A 875 41.96 -3.56 -43.44
N ASP A 876 41.73 -3.18 -44.70
CA ASP A 876 41.60 -4.14 -45.82
C ASP A 876 42.92 -4.71 -46.32
N ARG A 877 44.05 -3.98 -46.15
CA ARG A 877 45.36 -4.32 -46.76
C ARG A 877 46.39 -4.88 -45.76
N ASN A 878 45.97 -5.42 -44.63
CA ASN A 878 46.86 -6.01 -43.60
C ASN A 878 47.98 -5.06 -43.13
N GLN A 879 47.70 -3.76 -43.02
CA GLN A 879 48.68 -2.78 -42.52
C GLN A 879 48.58 -2.59 -41.00
N LEU A 880 47.56 -3.17 -40.37
CA LEU A 880 47.41 -3.20 -38.93
C LEU A 880 48.14 -4.42 -38.35
N CYS A 881 48.73 -4.26 -37.17
CA CYS A 881 49.30 -5.36 -36.41
C CYS A 881 48.92 -5.24 -34.92
N LEU A 882 48.94 -6.34 -34.20
CA LEU A 882 48.66 -6.36 -32.76
C LEU A 882 49.97 -6.54 -31.98
N HIS A 883 50.17 -5.67 -30.99
CA HIS A 883 51.10 -5.91 -29.91
C HIS A 883 50.31 -6.42 -28.70
N TYR A 884 50.95 -7.23 -27.87
CA TYR A 884 50.34 -7.87 -26.73
C TYR A 884 51.10 -7.48 -25.47
N GLN A 885 50.38 -6.99 -24.47
CA GLN A 885 50.96 -6.67 -23.17
C GLN A 885 50.60 -7.75 -22.15
N PRO A 886 51.58 -8.45 -21.55
CA PRO A 886 51.32 -9.47 -20.54
C PRO A 886 50.73 -8.89 -19.24
N LYS A 887 49.78 -9.64 -18.66
CA LYS A 887 49.21 -9.43 -17.34
C LYS A 887 49.67 -10.56 -16.41
N ILE A 888 50.03 -10.23 -15.18
CA ILE A 888 50.46 -11.21 -14.18
C ILE A 888 49.49 -11.25 -13.02
N ASP A 889 49.33 -12.43 -12.43
CA ASP A 889 48.77 -12.58 -11.10
C ASP A 889 49.84 -12.17 -10.08
N LEU A 890 49.48 -11.23 -9.20
CA LEU A 890 50.41 -10.65 -8.22
C LEU A 890 50.72 -11.61 -7.06
N THR A 891 49.87 -12.61 -6.82
CA THR A 891 50.07 -13.64 -5.80
C THR A 891 50.97 -14.76 -6.30
N SER A 892 50.69 -15.29 -7.50
CA SER A 892 51.45 -16.43 -8.06
C SER A 892 52.67 -15.99 -8.87
N GLY A 893 52.70 -14.74 -9.34
CA GLY A 893 53.72 -14.23 -10.26
C GLY A 893 53.61 -14.79 -11.68
N GLU A 894 52.60 -15.64 -11.94
CA GLU A 894 52.38 -16.26 -13.24
C GLU A 894 51.70 -15.30 -14.23
N VAL A 895 51.96 -15.52 -15.52
CA VAL A 895 51.33 -14.77 -16.60
C VAL A 895 49.96 -15.39 -16.88
N THR A 896 48.89 -14.66 -16.59
CA THR A 896 47.51 -15.14 -16.67
C THR A 896 46.78 -14.69 -17.93
N GLY A 897 47.21 -13.57 -18.51
CA GLY A 897 46.55 -13.00 -19.68
C GLY A 897 47.40 -12.02 -20.45
N VAL A 898 46.84 -11.52 -21.54
CA VAL A 898 47.41 -10.48 -22.39
C VAL A 898 46.35 -9.48 -22.83
N GLU A 899 46.74 -8.22 -22.94
CA GLU A 899 45.93 -7.20 -23.62
C GLU A 899 46.38 -7.02 -25.06
N ALA A 900 45.43 -7.07 -26.00
CA ALA A 900 45.68 -6.83 -27.41
C ALA A 900 45.59 -5.34 -27.73
N LEU A 901 46.72 -4.77 -28.12
CA LEU A 901 46.90 -3.35 -28.39
C LEU A 901 47.21 -3.15 -29.87
N VAL A 902 46.28 -2.50 -30.58
CA VAL A 902 46.42 -2.26 -32.03
C VAL A 902 47.55 -1.29 -32.34
N ARG A 903 48.27 -1.55 -33.43
CA ARG A 903 49.31 -0.69 -34.00
C ARG A 903 49.09 -0.62 -35.50
N TRP A 904 49.46 0.50 -36.11
CA TRP A 904 49.30 0.68 -37.54
C TRP A 904 50.66 0.92 -38.21
N GLN A 905 51.06 0.00 -39.08
CA GLN A 905 52.24 0.13 -39.93
C GLN A 905 51.89 0.91 -41.20
N SER A 906 51.87 2.24 -41.11
CA SER A 906 51.64 3.09 -42.27
C SER A 906 52.89 3.10 -43.18
N PRO A 907 52.75 2.87 -44.49
CA PRO A 907 53.86 2.99 -45.44
C PRO A 907 54.48 4.41 -45.47
N GLN A 908 53.69 5.42 -45.12
CA GLN A 908 54.09 6.83 -45.18
C GLN A 908 54.55 7.36 -43.81
N HIS A 909 53.93 6.91 -42.73
CA HIS A 909 54.15 7.46 -41.38
C HIS A 909 54.89 6.52 -40.41
N GLY A 910 55.25 5.32 -40.86
CA GLY A 910 55.87 4.31 -40.00
C GLY A 910 54.87 3.71 -39.01
N LEU A 911 55.36 3.28 -37.84
CA LEU A 911 54.52 2.64 -36.82
C LEU A 911 53.75 3.70 -36.00
N LEU A 912 52.44 3.76 -36.20
CA LEU A 912 51.51 4.61 -35.46
C LEU A 912 50.89 3.87 -34.27
N TYR A 913 50.74 4.59 -33.17
CA TYR A 913 50.12 4.14 -31.92
C TYR A 913 48.65 4.57 -31.82
N PRO A 914 47.81 3.87 -31.02
CA PRO A 914 46.37 4.11 -30.91
C PRO A 914 45.97 5.58 -30.79
N ASP A 915 46.63 6.36 -29.95
CA ASP A 915 46.34 7.78 -29.68
C ASP A 915 46.36 8.67 -30.93
N LYS A 916 47.02 8.22 -32.01
CA LYS A 916 47.11 8.96 -33.28
C LYS A 916 46.00 8.63 -34.27
N PHE A 917 45.27 7.54 -34.11
CA PHE A 917 44.26 7.12 -35.10
C PHE A 917 42.91 6.63 -34.52
N ILE A 918 42.86 6.13 -33.27
CA ILE A 918 41.61 5.69 -32.63
C ILE A 918 40.61 6.84 -32.45
N PRO A 919 40.99 8.04 -31.97
CA PRO A 919 40.03 9.16 -31.83
C PRO A 919 39.35 9.51 -33.16
N PHE A 920 40.06 9.37 -34.29
CA PHE A 920 39.51 9.62 -35.61
C PHE A 920 38.65 8.45 -36.11
N ALA A 921 39.02 7.21 -35.78
CA ALA A 921 38.19 6.05 -36.05
C ALA A 921 36.85 6.16 -35.32
N GLU A 922 36.83 6.65 -34.08
CA GLU A 922 35.63 6.88 -33.26
C GLU A 922 34.74 8.00 -33.79
N GLN A 923 35.33 9.04 -34.39
CA GLN A 923 34.58 10.11 -35.07
C GLN A 923 33.95 9.66 -36.39
N THR A 924 34.38 8.52 -36.94
CA THR A 924 33.85 7.92 -38.17
C THR A 924 33.16 6.56 -37.90
N ASP A 925 32.56 5.94 -38.92
CA ASP A 925 32.03 4.58 -38.78
C ASP A 925 33.12 3.50 -38.92
N LEU A 926 34.40 3.89 -39.02
CA LEU A 926 35.54 2.98 -39.16
C LEU A 926 35.92 2.27 -37.86
N ILE A 927 35.45 2.74 -36.70
CA ILE A 927 35.73 2.09 -35.42
C ILE A 927 35.13 0.68 -35.34
N ASN A 928 33.95 0.44 -35.93
CA ASN A 928 33.33 -0.88 -35.96
C ASN A 928 34.17 -1.92 -36.73
N PRO A 929 34.51 -1.71 -38.02
CA PRO A 929 35.35 -2.65 -38.77
C PRO A 929 36.75 -2.79 -38.16
N LEU A 930 37.30 -1.74 -37.55
CA LEU A 930 38.57 -1.83 -36.82
C LEU A 930 38.47 -2.78 -35.62
N THR A 931 37.46 -2.61 -34.77
CA THR A 931 37.23 -3.46 -33.59
C THR A 931 37.03 -4.92 -34.00
N TYR A 932 36.25 -5.19 -35.06
CA TYR A 932 36.08 -6.55 -35.59
C TYR A 932 37.39 -7.15 -36.09
N TRP A 933 38.21 -6.37 -36.79
CA TRP A 933 39.54 -6.80 -37.24
C TRP A 933 40.45 -7.15 -36.04
N VAL A 934 40.43 -6.33 -34.98
CA VAL A 934 41.20 -6.57 -33.75
C VAL A 934 40.74 -7.85 -33.06
N VAL A 935 39.44 -8.00 -32.80
CA VAL A 935 38.87 -9.19 -32.13
C VAL A 935 39.19 -10.47 -32.92
N HIS A 936 38.96 -10.46 -34.24
CA HIS A 936 39.26 -11.60 -35.11
C HIS A 936 40.75 -11.99 -35.05
N THR A 937 41.66 -11.02 -35.18
CA THR A 937 43.09 -11.28 -35.19
C THR A 937 43.60 -11.75 -33.82
N ALA A 938 43.12 -11.11 -32.75
CA ALA A 938 43.53 -11.42 -31.39
C ALA A 938 43.07 -12.81 -30.93
N THR A 939 41.80 -13.17 -31.19
CA THR A 939 41.24 -14.48 -30.81
C THR A 939 41.95 -15.63 -31.52
N ARG A 940 42.26 -15.49 -32.82
CA ARG A 940 43.06 -16.47 -33.57
C ARG A 940 44.47 -16.63 -33.02
N GLN A 941 45.11 -15.52 -32.64
CA GLN A 941 46.46 -15.56 -32.08
C GLN A 941 46.50 -16.29 -30.74
N VAL A 942 45.52 -16.03 -29.85
CA VAL A 942 45.42 -16.70 -28.55
C VAL A 942 45.10 -18.18 -28.70
N PHE A 943 44.23 -18.55 -29.65
CA PHE A 943 44.02 -19.95 -29.99
C PHE A 943 45.30 -20.65 -30.48
N ALA A 944 46.12 -19.96 -31.29
CA ALA A 944 47.42 -20.49 -31.73
C ALA A 944 48.41 -20.68 -30.57
N TRP A 945 48.42 -19.79 -29.57
CA TRP A 945 49.19 -19.99 -28.34
C TRP A 945 48.67 -21.16 -27.50
N LYS A 946 47.35 -21.33 -27.42
CA LYS A 946 46.73 -22.46 -26.72
C LYS A 946 47.16 -23.80 -27.30
N GLN A 947 47.24 -23.92 -28.63
CA GLN A 947 47.76 -25.12 -29.29
C GLN A 947 49.24 -25.40 -28.98
N ARG A 948 50.00 -24.37 -28.59
CA ARG A 948 51.39 -24.47 -28.15
C ARG A 948 51.52 -24.66 -26.62
N GLY A 949 50.42 -24.87 -25.91
CA GLY A 949 50.40 -25.11 -24.46
C GLY A 949 50.38 -23.85 -23.59
N LEU A 950 50.10 -22.67 -24.17
CA LEU A 950 49.94 -21.42 -23.44
C LEU A 950 48.45 -21.04 -23.38
N ASP A 951 47.81 -21.26 -22.22
CA ASP A 951 46.41 -20.89 -21.99
C ASP A 951 46.35 -19.51 -21.32
N LEU A 952 46.08 -18.48 -22.12
CA LEU A 952 46.10 -17.06 -21.70
C LEU A 952 44.72 -16.43 -21.88
N GLU A 953 44.32 -15.59 -20.94
CA GLU A 953 43.17 -14.68 -21.09
C GLU A 953 43.48 -13.59 -22.12
N LEU A 954 42.48 -13.19 -22.91
CA LEU A 954 42.60 -12.16 -23.93
C LEU A 954 41.74 -10.95 -23.57
N SER A 955 42.36 -9.80 -23.38
CA SER A 955 41.68 -8.51 -23.24
C SER A 955 41.66 -7.71 -24.55
N VAL A 956 40.51 -7.15 -24.90
CA VAL A 956 40.33 -6.25 -26.05
C VAL A 956 39.50 -5.03 -25.67
N ASN A 957 40.00 -3.84 -26.00
CA ASN A 957 39.33 -2.56 -25.78
C ASN A 957 38.14 -2.34 -26.73
N ILE A 958 37.04 -1.83 -26.18
CA ILE A 958 35.79 -1.51 -26.89
C ILE A 958 35.47 -0.03 -26.68
N SER A 959 35.27 0.71 -27.77
CA SER A 959 34.92 2.13 -27.73
C SER A 959 33.44 2.38 -27.38
N VAL A 960 33.13 3.62 -26.98
CA VAL A 960 31.75 4.10 -26.74
C VAL A 960 30.85 3.85 -27.95
N ARG A 961 31.34 4.16 -29.15
CA ARG A 961 30.57 4.05 -30.39
C ARG A 961 30.34 2.60 -30.82
N ASN A 962 31.20 1.67 -30.39
CA ASN A 962 30.93 0.24 -30.59
C ASN A 962 29.76 -0.24 -29.73
N LEU A 963 29.62 0.25 -28.49
CA LEU A 963 28.51 -0.13 -27.59
C LEU A 963 27.16 0.34 -28.09
N GLN A 964 27.12 1.45 -28.83
CA GLN A 964 25.90 1.96 -29.49
C GLN A 964 25.47 1.11 -30.70
N ASN A 965 26.30 0.18 -31.16
CA ASN A 965 25.98 -0.68 -32.29
C ASN A 965 25.23 -1.94 -31.83
N PRO A 966 23.93 -2.11 -32.16
CA PRO A 966 23.12 -3.23 -31.69
C PRO A 966 23.62 -4.60 -32.16
N ARG A 967 24.45 -4.64 -33.22
CA ARG A 967 25.02 -5.88 -33.79
C ARG A 967 26.34 -6.30 -33.17
N LEU A 968 26.92 -5.49 -32.26
CA LEU A 968 28.22 -5.78 -31.65
C LEU A 968 28.27 -7.19 -31.04
N SER A 969 27.25 -7.57 -30.26
CA SER A 969 27.18 -8.85 -29.57
C SER A 969 27.16 -10.04 -30.54
N SER A 970 26.34 -9.96 -31.59
CA SER A 970 26.26 -11.02 -32.61
C SER A 970 27.56 -11.17 -33.41
N GLU A 971 28.23 -10.06 -33.74
CA GLU A 971 29.47 -10.09 -34.53
C GLU A 971 30.66 -10.60 -33.71
N ILE A 972 30.85 -10.13 -32.47
CA ILE A 972 31.90 -10.64 -31.58
C ILE A 972 31.72 -12.14 -31.34
N LEU A 973 30.48 -12.58 -31.11
CA LEU A 973 30.19 -14.00 -30.91
C LEU A 973 30.54 -14.85 -32.14
N ALA A 974 30.24 -14.35 -33.35
CA ALA A 974 30.58 -15.02 -34.59
C ALA A 974 32.11 -15.15 -34.75
N LEU A 975 32.85 -14.08 -34.50
CA LEU A 975 34.32 -14.05 -34.58
C LEU A 975 34.97 -14.97 -33.55
N ALA A 976 34.49 -14.95 -32.31
CA ALA A 976 35.02 -15.79 -31.24
C ALA A 976 34.76 -17.29 -31.51
N ARG A 977 33.57 -17.63 -32.03
CA ARG A 977 33.24 -19.01 -32.44
C ARG A 977 34.09 -19.49 -33.62
N ASP A 978 34.32 -18.64 -34.62
CA ASP A 978 35.16 -18.97 -35.79
C ASP A 978 36.61 -19.26 -35.38
N ALA A 979 37.15 -18.50 -34.42
CA ALA A 979 38.49 -18.70 -33.88
C ALA A 979 38.62 -19.92 -32.95
N GLY A 980 37.52 -20.45 -32.42
CA GLY A 980 37.53 -21.61 -31.51
C GLY A 980 38.07 -21.31 -30.10
N ILE A 981 38.10 -20.04 -29.68
CA ILE A 981 38.48 -19.66 -28.32
C ILE A 981 37.31 -19.92 -27.35
N PRO A 982 37.55 -20.49 -26.14
CA PRO A 982 36.53 -20.52 -25.11
C PRO A 982 36.12 -19.10 -24.75
N LEU A 983 34.81 -18.80 -24.76
CA LEU A 983 34.30 -17.44 -24.55
C LEU A 983 34.69 -16.87 -23.19
N GLU A 984 34.85 -17.73 -22.18
CA GLU A 984 35.29 -17.37 -20.83
C GLU A 984 36.72 -16.82 -20.77
N ARG A 985 37.54 -17.05 -21.81
CA ARG A 985 38.91 -16.52 -21.94
C ARG A 985 38.95 -15.17 -22.65
N LEU A 986 37.83 -14.66 -23.18
CA LEU A 986 37.75 -13.36 -23.83
C LEU A 986 37.19 -12.32 -22.84
N PHE A 987 37.99 -11.30 -22.56
CA PHE A 987 37.64 -10.12 -21.81
C PHE A 987 37.45 -8.93 -22.75
N LEU A 988 36.31 -8.26 -22.62
CA LEU A 988 36.08 -6.98 -23.29
C LEU A 988 36.25 -5.86 -22.27
N GLU A 989 37.14 -4.93 -22.60
CA GLU A 989 37.49 -3.77 -21.77
C GLU A 989 36.69 -2.56 -22.24
N VAL A 990 35.97 -1.95 -21.29
CA VAL A 990 35.08 -0.81 -21.54
C VAL A 990 35.39 0.27 -20.52
N THR A 991 35.61 1.49 -20.97
CA THR A 991 35.87 2.62 -20.06
C THR A 991 34.61 3.05 -19.33
N GLU A 992 34.76 3.61 -18.13
CA GLU A 992 33.65 4.16 -17.34
C GLU A 992 32.79 5.17 -18.12
N SER A 993 33.45 6.10 -18.82
CA SER A 993 32.78 7.13 -19.63
C SER A 993 31.91 6.55 -20.75
N ALA A 994 32.30 5.38 -21.29
CA ALA A 994 31.55 4.70 -22.34
C ALA A 994 30.18 4.23 -21.86
N ILE A 995 30.09 3.80 -20.60
CA ILE A 995 28.85 3.31 -19.98
C ILE A 995 27.93 4.49 -19.64
N MET A 996 28.51 5.57 -19.11
CA MET A 996 27.75 6.73 -18.63
C MET A 996 27.08 7.53 -19.75
N THR A 997 27.47 7.32 -21.01
CA THR A 997 26.86 7.99 -22.17
C THR A 997 25.42 7.49 -22.43
N ASP A 998 25.16 6.19 -22.30
CA ASP A 998 23.82 5.58 -22.37
C ASP A 998 23.79 4.30 -21.51
N PRO A 999 23.51 4.43 -20.20
CA PRO A 999 23.61 3.32 -19.26
C PRO A 999 22.64 2.18 -19.57
N PHE A 1000 21.40 2.49 -19.98
CA PHE A 1000 20.39 1.46 -20.24
C PHE A 1000 20.72 0.62 -21.46
N HIS A 1001 21.17 1.26 -22.56
CA HIS A 1001 21.60 0.53 -23.74
C HIS A 1001 22.89 -0.27 -23.51
N ALA A 1002 23.85 0.32 -22.81
CA ALA A 1002 25.10 -0.36 -22.46
C ALA A 1002 24.84 -1.61 -21.60
N ILE A 1003 23.93 -1.54 -20.61
CA ILE A 1003 23.56 -2.68 -19.77
C ILE A 1003 22.97 -3.83 -20.60
N ASP A 1004 22.09 -3.55 -21.56
CA ASP A 1004 21.49 -4.59 -22.43
C ASP A 1004 22.54 -5.26 -23.34
N VAL A 1005 23.39 -4.47 -24.01
CA VAL A 1005 24.45 -5.00 -24.89
C VAL A 1005 25.48 -5.82 -24.10
N LEU A 1006 25.93 -5.31 -22.96
CA LEU A 1006 26.89 -5.99 -22.09
C LEU A 1006 26.27 -7.24 -21.44
N GLY A 1007 25.01 -7.18 -21.03
CA GLY A 1007 24.26 -8.33 -20.50
C GLY A 1007 24.23 -9.49 -21.48
N ARG A 1008 23.89 -9.21 -22.76
CA ARG A 1008 23.88 -10.23 -23.82
C ARG A 1008 25.26 -10.86 -24.06
N LEU A 1009 26.34 -10.08 -23.97
CA LEU A 1009 27.71 -10.60 -24.11
C LEU A 1009 28.08 -11.51 -22.94
N ARG A 1010 27.74 -11.10 -21.70
CA ARG A 1010 27.94 -11.90 -20.49
C ARG A 1010 27.16 -13.20 -20.52
N ASP A 1011 25.89 -13.17 -20.91
CA ASP A 1011 25.00 -14.34 -20.88
C ASP A 1011 25.48 -15.46 -21.82
N VAL A 1012 26.28 -15.12 -22.83
CA VAL A 1012 26.91 -16.08 -23.74
C VAL A 1012 28.29 -16.53 -23.25
N GLY A 1013 28.78 -16.00 -22.13
CA GLY A 1013 29.99 -16.44 -21.44
C GLY A 1013 31.23 -15.58 -21.67
N ILE A 1014 31.11 -14.43 -22.35
CA ILE A 1014 32.22 -13.47 -22.49
C ILE A 1014 32.39 -12.69 -21.18
N ARG A 1015 33.64 -12.51 -20.74
CA ARG A 1015 33.94 -11.76 -19.51
C ARG A 1015 34.07 -10.27 -19.81
N LEU A 1016 33.71 -9.45 -18.84
CA LEU A 1016 33.73 -8.00 -18.98
C LEU A 1016 34.66 -7.37 -17.94
N SER A 1017 35.42 -6.37 -18.37
CA SER A 1017 36.31 -5.60 -17.52
C SER A 1017 36.02 -4.10 -17.65
N LEU A 1018 35.92 -3.43 -16.51
CA LEU A 1018 35.78 -1.97 -16.46
C LEU A 1018 37.18 -1.34 -16.48
N ASP A 1019 37.38 -0.39 -17.38
CA ASP A 1019 38.65 0.31 -17.59
C ASP A 1019 38.61 1.77 -17.13
N ASP A 1020 39.78 2.36 -16.88
CA ASP A 1020 39.99 3.75 -16.44
C ASP A 1020 39.22 4.12 -15.15
N PHE A 1021 39.07 3.19 -14.21
CA PHE A 1021 38.26 3.41 -13.02
C PHE A 1021 38.87 4.48 -12.09
N GLY A 1022 38.08 5.52 -11.77
CA GLY A 1022 38.43 6.58 -10.82
C GLY A 1022 38.76 7.94 -11.44
N ILE A 1023 38.90 8.04 -12.77
CA ILE A 1023 39.11 9.33 -13.47
C ILE A 1023 37.77 10.08 -13.69
N GLY A 1024 36.64 9.36 -13.69
CA GLY A 1024 35.29 9.90 -13.87
C GLY A 1024 34.49 10.08 -12.57
N GLN A 1025 33.26 10.60 -12.69
CA GLN A 1025 32.30 10.63 -11.57
C GLN A 1025 31.66 9.25 -11.37
N SER A 1026 32.32 8.39 -10.60
CA SER A 1026 31.82 7.04 -10.33
C SER A 1026 30.63 7.07 -9.40
N SER A 1027 29.48 6.60 -9.88
CA SER A 1027 28.32 6.35 -9.05
C SER A 1027 28.28 4.86 -8.66
N LEU A 1028 28.69 4.58 -7.41
CA LEU A 1028 28.78 3.22 -6.84
C LEU A 1028 27.46 2.42 -6.95
N SER A 1029 26.32 3.10 -7.04
CA SER A 1029 25.01 2.47 -7.27
C SER A 1029 24.90 1.76 -8.62
N TYR A 1030 25.64 2.19 -9.65
CA TYR A 1030 25.61 1.54 -10.96
C TYR A 1030 26.49 0.28 -11.00
N LEU A 1031 27.65 0.31 -10.33
CA LEU A 1031 28.56 -0.86 -10.25
C LEU A 1031 27.88 -2.10 -9.66
N LYS A 1032 26.96 -1.92 -8.71
CA LYS A 1032 26.23 -3.04 -8.08
C LYS A 1032 25.42 -3.87 -9.08
N ASN A 1033 24.92 -3.26 -10.14
CA ASN A 1033 23.99 -3.89 -11.09
C ASN A 1033 24.65 -4.22 -12.44
N LEU A 1034 25.94 -3.90 -12.63
CA LEU A 1034 26.63 -4.08 -13.90
C LEU A 1034 27.27 -5.48 -14.04
N PRO A 1035 27.25 -6.08 -15.23
CA PRO A 1035 27.70 -7.45 -15.50
C PRO A 1035 29.23 -7.65 -15.50
N PHE A 1036 30.00 -6.86 -14.74
CA PHE A 1036 31.48 -6.92 -14.77
C PHE A 1036 32.06 -8.09 -13.97
N ASN A 1037 33.26 -8.51 -14.35
CA ASN A 1037 34.04 -9.53 -13.64
C ASN A 1037 35.36 -8.98 -13.11
N ARG A 1038 35.85 -7.90 -13.72
CA ARG A 1038 37.16 -7.31 -13.43
C ARG A 1038 37.08 -5.79 -13.48
N LEU A 1039 37.86 -5.15 -12.63
CA LEU A 1039 38.02 -3.71 -12.55
C LEU A 1039 39.51 -3.37 -12.73
N LYS A 1040 39.81 -2.41 -13.59
CA LYS A 1040 41.17 -1.92 -13.83
C LYS A 1040 41.33 -0.55 -13.18
N ILE A 1041 42.32 -0.43 -12.30
CA ILE A 1041 42.70 0.83 -11.65
C ILE A 1041 43.58 1.60 -12.64
N ASP A 1042 43.18 2.83 -12.95
CA ASP A 1042 43.92 3.67 -13.89
C ASP A 1042 45.36 3.95 -13.42
N LYS A 1043 46.26 4.03 -14.39
CA LYS A 1043 47.69 4.32 -14.17
C LYS A 1043 47.94 5.63 -13.41
N ALA A 1044 47.07 6.64 -13.51
CA ALA A 1044 47.25 7.91 -12.81
C ALA A 1044 47.30 7.73 -11.28
N PHE A 1045 46.53 6.79 -10.73
CA PHE A 1045 46.56 6.48 -9.30
C PHE A 1045 47.72 5.57 -8.89
N VAL A 1046 48.22 4.76 -9.83
CA VAL A 1046 49.28 3.77 -9.58
C VAL A 1046 50.68 4.38 -9.76
N MET A 1047 50.87 5.29 -10.71
CA MET A 1047 52.16 5.93 -10.97
C MET A 1047 52.61 6.82 -9.80
N ASP A 1048 51.69 7.45 -9.07
CA ASP A 1048 51.98 8.37 -7.97
C ASP A 1048 51.63 7.77 -6.59
N LEU A 1049 51.95 6.48 -6.38
CA LEU A 1049 51.69 5.78 -5.11
C LEU A 1049 52.46 6.35 -3.89
N GLU A 1050 53.48 7.20 -4.09
CA GLU A 1050 54.14 7.91 -3.00
C GLU A 1050 53.19 8.87 -2.27
N GLU A 1051 52.17 9.38 -2.96
CA GLU A 1051 51.20 10.30 -2.37
C GLU A 1051 50.22 9.54 -1.44
N PRO A 1052 50.02 9.98 -0.18
CA PRO A 1052 49.13 9.30 0.76
C PRO A 1052 47.68 9.20 0.28
N SER A 1053 47.20 10.19 -0.50
CA SER A 1053 45.86 10.23 -1.08
C SER A 1053 45.64 9.07 -2.06
N ASN A 1054 46.58 8.86 -3.00
CA ASN A 1054 46.53 7.79 -3.99
C ASN A 1054 46.58 6.39 -3.35
N GLN A 1055 47.34 6.23 -2.26
CA GLN A 1055 47.37 4.98 -1.51
C GLN A 1055 45.99 4.62 -0.94
N VAL A 1056 45.31 5.60 -0.34
CA VAL A 1056 43.96 5.42 0.22
C VAL A 1056 42.95 5.12 -0.89
N ILE A 1057 43.06 5.80 -2.04
CA ILE A 1057 42.20 5.55 -3.21
C ILE A 1057 42.39 4.12 -3.72
N VAL A 1058 43.63 3.70 -3.98
CA VAL A 1058 43.93 2.34 -4.49
C VAL A 1058 43.44 1.27 -3.51
N GLN A 1059 43.69 1.42 -2.21
CA GLN A 1059 43.18 0.50 -1.18
C GLN A 1059 41.65 0.47 -1.13
N GLY A 1060 41.00 1.64 -1.20
CA GLY A 1060 39.55 1.76 -1.21
C GLY A 1060 38.92 1.10 -2.43
N VAL A 1061 39.49 1.32 -3.62
CA VAL A 1061 39.04 0.70 -4.87
C VAL A 1061 39.15 -0.82 -4.81
N ILE A 1062 40.27 -1.35 -4.29
CA ILE A 1062 40.45 -2.80 -4.10
C ILE A 1062 39.37 -3.37 -3.17
N ALA A 1063 39.15 -2.73 -2.02
CA ALA A 1063 38.16 -3.18 -1.05
C ALA A 1063 36.72 -3.16 -1.61
N ILE A 1064 36.36 -2.12 -2.38
CA ILE A 1064 35.05 -2.01 -3.02
C ILE A 1064 34.87 -3.10 -4.08
N ALA A 1065 35.85 -3.29 -4.95
CA ALA A 1065 35.78 -4.29 -6.01
C ALA A 1065 35.62 -5.70 -5.44
N HIS A 1066 36.42 -6.06 -4.41
CA HIS A 1066 36.30 -7.34 -3.72
C HIS A 1066 34.96 -7.50 -3.00
N GLY A 1067 34.43 -6.44 -2.38
CA GLY A 1067 33.10 -6.43 -1.78
C GLY A 1067 31.97 -6.67 -2.77
N LEU A 1068 32.18 -6.35 -4.05
CA LEU A 1068 31.26 -6.61 -5.16
C LEU A 1068 31.54 -7.96 -5.88
N GLY A 1069 32.53 -8.73 -5.43
CA GLY A 1069 32.93 -9.98 -6.06
C GLY A 1069 33.69 -9.81 -7.39
N LEU A 1070 34.26 -8.63 -7.62
CA LEU A 1070 35.07 -8.30 -8.81
C LEU A 1070 36.55 -8.54 -8.52
N SER A 1071 37.28 -9.00 -9.54
CA SER A 1071 38.76 -9.03 -9.50
C SER A 1071 39.37 -7.69 -9.89
N VAL A 1072 40.57 -7.37 -9.42
CA VAL A 1072 41.21 -6.06 -9.62
C VAL A 1072 42.52 -6.19 -10.38
N THR A 1073 42.74 -5.33 -11.36
CA THR A 1073 44.02 -5.18 -12.07
C THR A 1073 44.55 -3.78 -11.88
N ALA A 1074 45.80 -3.64 -11.43
CA ALA A 1074 46.47 -2.35 -11.40
C ALA A 1074 47.25 -2.10 -12.69
N GLU A 1075 47.00 -0.97 -13.33
CA GLU A 1075 47.71 -0.54 -14.54
C GLU A 1075 48.88 0.40 -14.23
N GLY A 1076 49.83 0.52 -15.16
CA GLY A 1076 50.90 1.51 -15.04
C GLY A 1076 52.00 1.17 -14.04
N ILE A 1077 52.20 -0.10 -13.68
CA ILE A 1077 53.30 -0.51 -12.79
C ILE A 1077 54.65 -0.31 -13.50
N GLU A 1078 55.41 0.71 -13.08
CA GLU A 1078 56.68 1.11 -13.72
C GLU A 1078 57.94 0.59 -13.02
N ASP A 1079 57.86 0.23 -11.73
CA ASP A 1079 58.97 -0.35 -10.97
C ASP A 1079 58.56 -1.49 -10.03
N GLN A 1080 59.56 -2.05 -9.34
CA GLN A 1080 59.41 -3.17 -8.41
C GLN A 1080 58.73 -2.76 -7.10
N GLU A 1081 58.92 -1.53 -6.64
CA GLU A 1081 58.35 -1.05 -5.39
C GLU A 1081 56.83 -0.88 -5.53
N MET A 1082 56.36 -0.30 -6.63
CA MET A 1082 54.94 -0.20 -6.97
C MET A 1082 54.28 -1.58 -7.00
N LEU A 1083 54.94 -2.57 -7.62
CA LEU A 1083 54.45 -3.94 -7.70
C LEU A 1083 54.26 -4.55 -6.31
N GLU A 1084 55.25 -4.42 -5.43
CA GLU A 1084 55.21 -4.94 -4.05
C GLU A 1084 54.13 -4.25 -3.21
N ARG A 1085 53.96 -2.94 -3.39
CA ARG A 1085 52.97 -2.15 -2.64
C ARG A 1085 51.54 -2.50 -3.05
N VAL A 1086 51.26 -2.56 -4.34
CA VAL A 1086 49.95 -2.92 -4.86
C VAL A 1086 49.58 -4.37 -4.52
N ALA A 1087 50.56 -5.29 -4.57
CA ALA A 1087 50.38 -6.66 -4.07
C ALA A 1087 50.11 -6.67 -2.55
N GLY A 1088 50.81 -5.84 -1.77
CA GLY A 1088 50.59 -5.67 -0.33
C GLY A 1088 49.21 -5.10 0.03
N TYR A 1089 48.56 -4.38 -0.87
CA TYR A 1089 47.18 -3.89 -0.72
C TYR A 1089 46.12 -4.95 -1.09
N GLY A 1090 46.54 -6.13 -1.54
CA GLY A 1090 45.65 -7.23 -1.91
C GLY A 1090 45.12 -7.16 -3.34
N CYS A 1091 45.79 -6.44 -4.26
CA CYS A 1091 45.39 -6.44 -5.66
C CYS A 1091 45.65 -7.82 -6.32
N ASP A 1092 44.75 -8.27 -7.20
CA ASP A 1092 44.81 -9.62 -7.79
C ASP A 1092 45.80 -9.69 -8.97
N TYR A 1093 45.76 -8.70 -9.87
CA TYR A 1093 46.54 -8.69 -11.10
C TYR A 1093 47.31 -7.39 -11.31
N GLY A 1094 48.43 -7.47 -12.02
CA GLY A 1094 49.27 -6.33 -12.35
C GLY A 1094 49.60 -6.24 -13.84
N GLN A 1095 49.64 -5.01 -14.35
CA GLN A 1095 50.04 -4.67 -15.71
C GLN A 1095 50.86 -3.38 -15.73
N GLY A 1096 51.94 -3.34 -16.51
CA GLY A 1096 52.81 -2.17 -16.58
C GLY A 1096 54.15 -2.43 -17.25
N TYR A 1097 54.93 -1.36 -17.42
CA TYR A 1097 56.22 -1.42 -18.13
C TYR A 1097 57.32 -2.14 -17.36
N HIS A 1098 57.24 -2.19 -16.03
CA HIS A 1098 58.11 -3.03 -15.20
C HIS A 1098 57.97 -4.52 -15.55
N ILE A 1099 56.73 -4.94 -15.80
CA ILE A 1099 56.41 -6.31 -16.21
C ILE A 1099 56.87 -6.52 -17.64
N SER A 1100 56.27 -5.78 -18.57
CA SER A 1100 56.71 -5.74 -19.96
C SER A 1100 56.04 -4.62 -20.75
N LYS A 1101 56.77 -4.09 -21.73
CA LYS A 1101 56.17 -3.24 -22.77
C LYS A 1101 55.35 -4.10 -23.75
N PRO A 1102 54.32 -3.54 -24.41
CA PRO A 1102 53.58 -4.24 -25.46
C PRO A 1102 54.50 -4.76 -26.57
N MET A 1103 54.45 -6.06 -26.84
CA MET A 1103 55.37 -6.73 -27.78
C MET A 1103 54.65 -7.50 -28.89
N PRO A 1104 55.29 -7.75 -30.05
CA PRO A 1104 54.75 -8.60 -31.11
C PRO A 1104 54.44 -10.02 -30.63
N ALA A 1105 53.47 -10.67 -31.30
CA ALA A 1105 52.96 -11.98 -30.89
C ALA A 1105 54.02 -13.10 -30.84
N GLU A 1106 55.05 -13.00 -31.69
CA GLU A 1106 56.11 -14.00 -31.79
C GLU A 1106 57.02 -14.00 -30.55
N GLN A 1107 57.09 -12.87 -29.83
CA GLN A 1107 57.98 -12.70 -28.68
C GLN A 1107 57.38 -13.22 -27.37
N ILE A 1108 56.05 -13.35 -27.30
CA ILE A 1108 55.33 -13.73 -26.07
C ILE A 1108 55.77 -15.09 -25.52
N PRO A 1109 55.82 -16.20 -26.30
CA PRO A 1109 56.20 -17.52 -25.77
C PRO A 1109 57.62 -17.55 -25.17
N ASP A 1110 58.58 -16.92 -25.85
CA ASP A 1110 59.97 -16.85 -25.42
C ASP A 1110 60.14 -15.94 -24.19
N TRP A 1111 59.33 -14.89 -24.09
CA TRP A 1111 59.32 -14.00 -22.94
C TRP A 1111 58.75 -14.70 -21.70
N ILE A 1112 57.60 -15.39 -21.81
CA ILE A 1112 57.00 -16.17 -20.71
C ILE A 1112 57.98 -17.24 -20.22
N THR A 1113 58.63 -17.96 -21.15
CA THR A 1113 59.61 -19.01 -20.81
C THR A 1113 60.83 -18.46 -20.05
N ARG A 1114 61.32 -17.28 -20.44
CA ARG A 1114 62.44 -16.61 -19.76
C ARG A 1114 62.05 -16.14 -18.36
N ARG A 1115 60.83 -15.66 -18.16
CA ARG A 1115 60.31 -15.22 -16.86
C ARG A 1115 60.10 -16.37 -15.87
N ARG A 1116 59.68 -17.55 -16.36
CA ARG A 1116 59.49 -18.77 -15.54
C ARG A 1116 60.81 -19.40 -15.05
N ARG A 1117 61.97 -19.03 -15.60
CA ARG A 1117 63.27 -19.49 -15.08
C ARG A 1117 63.65 -18.64 -13.87
N PRO A 1118 63.93 -19.23 -12.69
CA PRO A 1118 64.59 -18.49 -11.62
C PRO A 1118 65.88 -17.88 -12.19
N LEU A 1119 66.10 -16.58 -11.97
CA LEU A 1119 67.38 -15.93 -12.25
C LEU A 1119 68.46 -16.70 -11.47
N ALA A 1120 69.23 -17.54 -12.18
CA ALA A 1120 70.40 -18.16 -11.61
C ALA A 1120 71.35 -17.04 -11.16
N ALA A 1121 71.65 -16.99 -9.86
CA ALA A 1121 72.52 -16.00 -9.25
C ALA A 1121 73.81 -15.81 -10.05
N SER A 1122 74.09 -14.57 -10.44
CA SER A 1122 75.38 -14.09 -10.92
C SER A 1122 75.78 -12.86 -10.14
#